data_AF-A0A9P5Z854-F1
#
_entry.id   AF-A0A9P5Z854-F1
#
_cell.length_a   1.000
_cell.length_b   1.000
_cell.length_c   1.000
_cell.angle_alpha   90.00
_cell.angle_beta   90.00
_cell.angle_gamma   90.00
#
_symmetry.space_group_name_H-M   'P 1'
#
loop_
_entity.id
_entity.type
_entity.pdbx_description
1 polymer ?
#
loop_
_entity_poly.entity_id
_entity_poly.type
_entity_poly.pdbx_seq_one_letter_code
_entity_poly.pdbx_strand_id
1 'polypeptide(L)'
;MHRARVPHQIERATQKAAENRESVSLKKGGIITEEAREMIRDLSVEGRVPDSKMNLVIQTVGRWLQMDICDKISERTVGRVVEEGGLATKAQLVQEIENEQAFTISGDGTTIRHINYESKHITVNAPSYESGASADTKKPRVRFAGITSGTNHKSETQLQGWKDLSEEYYMAYNTIFKGEKGVADPLAFATYINGNGSDHSEDQKKLNRILFEWKMLCDRLLRGKEAMRTMPLEELVRALWEASMKKIEDAGGHEAWNLLSEDEKDAHDRTAYNKLCDTLGEHAWNELPEDVRLEASLFIWAGCAMHKEMNATKGGADRMREYWMKNNLTPPVKLYNRDNAAAAALGSSMAQDRANEISQGGAIKAASLAGLLFNHKDDKKGLQDTYRNFFELYLGYAVAFPQTSSTRFQSHLEASAELLIHLPLYLSLLLEVKDNKEKGNFNHLENNVYIALQDIPTLTEMAALTLYLLAISHPYMRVVRGSGEHRVNAIDLATFHEKVKGHCQNLIDNPDLVLAPDACFTTGALDGKTWERPEALYTVHRMAPKLPHLRGCFVSFVEGALETWGRFTSEFTHGGAIDRLTVDQKKKIFISATNDHNEGALGGLRKSFWRAGSLSLRRHNAGTTYRMNGTRGYMQNVLTHVQRIRLRSATRLYQKMNPDSRRRKAQATYDAQKAQDKRQKASERREKLADAERFLDNLELELDLAALRTGRKSNNQKISVSEMKAQIDWHRRLDLERKIPIKALINKMKKDEVLVQLIIAVTRYHQTPWPLYVHGTGQVSIDTHQASAEMEWDEAEDAEDAYLSREIT
;
A
#
# COMPACT_ATOMS: atom_id res chain seq x y z
N MET A 1 17.43 -79.73 20.07
CA MET A 1 16.21 -79.35 19.31
C MET A 1 15.62 -77.97 19.64
N HIS A 2 16.08 -77.22 20.65
CA HIS A 2 15.46 -75.93 21.03
C HIS A 2 15.93 -74.67 20.28
N ARG A 3 17.01 -74.70 19.48
CA ARG A 3 17.56 -73.51 18.80
C ARG A 3 16.94 -73.18 17.43
N ALA A 4 16.20 -74.09 16.80
CA ALA A 4 15.62 -73.89 15.46
C ALA A 4 14.16 -73.38 15.46
N ARG A 5 13.46 -73.39 16.61
CA ARG A 5 12.06 -72.93 16.71
C ARG A 5 11.92 -71.41 16.86
N VAL A 6 12.91 -70.74 17.46
CA VAL A 6 12.84 -69.30 17.75
C VAL A 6 12.87 -68.44 16.47
N PRO A 7 13.77 -68.69 15.48
CA PRO A 7 13.79 -67.89 14.25
C PRO A 7 12.51 -68.06 13.43
N HIS A 8 12.00 -69.29 13.33
CA HIS A 8 10.79 -69.59 12.56
C HIS A 8 9.51 -69.09 13.24
N GLN A 9 9.49 -68.99 14.58
CA GLN A 9 8.41 -68.35 15.32
C GLN A 9 8.47 -66.82 15.23
N ILE A 10 9.67 -66.22 15.22
CA ILE A 10 9.85 -64.78 14.94
C ILE A 10 9.39 -64.48 13.53
N GLU A 11 9.78 -65.29 12.54
CA GLU A 11 9.41 -65.14 11.13
C GLU A 11 7.90 -65.30 10.90
N ARG A 12 7.25 -66.26 11.57
CA ARG A 12 5.79 -66.38 11.59
C ARG A 12 5.11 -65.23 12.34
N ALA A 13 5.73 -64.68 13.39
CA ALA A 13 5.19 -63.55 14.13
C ALA A 13 5.34 -62.23 13.35
N THR A 14 6.43 -62.04 12.61
CA THR A 14 6.60 -60.91 11.67
C THR A 14 5.73 -61.06 10.45
N GLN A 15 5.50 -62.27 9.92
CA GLN A 15 4.49 -62.52 8.88
C GLN A 15 3.08 -62.23 9.39
N LYS A 16 2.68 -62.73 10.57
CA LYS A 16 1.38 -62.39 11.18
C LYS A 16 1.22 -60.90 11.47
N ALA A 17 2.29 -60.22 11.91
CA ALA A 17 2.29 -58.78 12.15
C ALA A 17 2.26 -57.96 10.85
N ALA A 18 2.78 -58.51 9.74
CA ALA A 18 2.67 -57.92 8.41
C ALA A 18 1.29 -58.19 7.77
N GLU A 19 0.69 -59.36 8.02
CA GLU A 19 -0.66 -59.74 7.57
C GLU A 19 -1.78 -59.02 8.33
N ASN A 20 -1.53 -58.57 9.57
CA ASN A 20 -2.49 -57.79 10.37
C ASN A 20 -2.43 -56.27 10.13
N ARG A 21 -1.66 -55.79 9.15
CA ARG A 21 -1.67 -54.35 8.83
C ARG A 21 -2.93 -53.99 8.07
N GLU A 22 -3.68 -53.05 8.61
CA GLU A 22 -4.86 -52.51 7.94
C GLU A 22 -4.42 -51.78 6.66
N SER A 23 -4.87 -52.29 5.51
CA SER A 23 -4.62 -51.67 4.21
C SER A 23 -5.59 -50.52 4.00
N VAL A 24 -5.07 -49.33 3.74
CA VAL A 24 -5.87 -48.13 3.49
C VAL A 24 -5.66 -47.63 2.07
N SER A 25 -6.74 -47.62 1.30
CA SER A 25 -6.75 -47.07 -0.06
C SER A 25 -7.20 -45.60 -0.03
N LEU A 26 -6.49 -44.77 -0.78
CA LEU A 26 -6.83 -43.35 -0.97
C LEU A 26 -7.85 -43.17 -2.11
N LYS A 27 -8.24 -44.26 -2.79
CA LYS A 27 -9.10 -44.25 -3.97
C LYS A 27 -10.21 -45.28 -3.86
N LYS A 28 -11.39 -44.93 -4.36
CA LYS A 28 -12.50 -45.87 -4.57
C LYS A 28 -12.84 -45.88 -6.06
N GLY A 29 -12.70 -47.04 -6.71
CA GLY A 29 -12.90 -47.15 -8.17
C GLY A 29 -11.98 -46.25 -8.99
N GLY A 30 -10.72 -46.07 -8.55
CA GLY A 30 -9.75 -45.18 -9.20
C GLY A 30 -9.96 -43.68 -8.93
N ILE A 31 -11.01 -43.31 -8.21
CA ILE A 31 -11.33 -41.92 -7.84
C ILE A 31 -10.84 -41.65 -6.42
N ILE A 32 -10.05 -40.58 -6.23
CA ILE A 32 -9.60 -40.17 -4.89
C ILE A 32 -10.81 -39.80 -4.03
N THR A 33 -10.88 -40.38 -2.83
CA THR A 33 -11.98 -40.19 -1.87
C THR A 33 -12.03 -38.75 -1.34
N GLU A 34 -13.15 -38.35 -0.74
CA GLU A 34 -13.28 -36.98 -0.20
C GLU A 34 -12.35 -36.77 1.00
N GLU A 35 -12.21 -37.78 1.84
CA GLU A 35 -11.37 -37.78 3.03
C GLU A 35 -9.90 -37.63 2.63
N ALA A 36 -9.46 -38.37 1.61
CA ALA A 36 -8.11 -38.24 1.07
C ALA A 36 -7.88 -36.85 0.46
N ARG A 37 -8.87 -36.28 -0.25
CA ARG A 37 -8.77 -34.92 -0.81
C ARG A 37 -8.65 -33.87 0.29
N GLU A 38 -9.43 -34.00 1.35
CA GLU A 38 -9.35 -33.13 2.52
C GLU A 38 -7.98 -33.19 3.19
N MET A 39 -7.51 -34.40 3.51
CA MET A 39 -6.17 -34.62 4.07
C MET A 39 -5.08 -33.97 3.22
N ILE A 40 -5.14 -34.11 1.89
CA ILE A 40 -4.17 -33.50 0.97
C ILE A 40 -4.20 -31.97 1.05
N ARG A 41 -5.38 -31.35 1.14
CA ARG A 41 -5.50 -29.90 1.32
C ARG A 41 -4.85 -29.48 2.63
N ASP A 42 -5.18 -30.15 3.71
CA ASP A 42 -4.69 -29.80 5.05
C ASP A 42 -3.17 -29.97 5.15
N LEU A 43 -2.63 -31.08 4.65
CA LEU A 43 -1.17 -31.29 4.62
C LEU A 43 -0.47 -30.24 3.74
N SER A 44 -1.05 -29.89 2.60
CA SER A 44 -0.45 -28.91 1.68
C SER A 44 -0.50 -27.48 2.25
N VAL A 45 -1.63 -27.11 2.86
CA VAL A 45 -1.93 -25.74 3.27
C VAL A 45 -1.49 -25.48 4.71
N GLU A 46 -1.93 -26.30 5.66
CA GLU A 46 -1.57 -26.16 7.09
C GLU A 46 -0.20 -26.75 7.36
N GLY A 47 0.03 -27.98 6.88
CA GLY A 47 1.30 -28.69 7.04
C GLY A 47 2.44 -28.13 6.18
N ARG A 48 2.12 -27.23 5.23
CA ARG A 48 3.06 -26.65 4.24
C ARG A 48 3.88 -27.72 3.52
N VAL A 49 3.31 -28.90 3.31
CA VAL A 49 3.96 -30.03 2.64
C VAL A 49 4.04 -29.72 1.14
N PRO A 50 5.25 -29.70 0.54
CA PRO A 50 5.39 -29.54 -0.90
C PRO A 50 4.68 -30.65 -1.67
N ASP A 51 4.07 -30.33 -2.82
CA ASP A 51 3.32 -31.30 -3.64
C ASP A 51 4.15 -32.56 -3.95
N SER A 52 5.45 -32.41 -4.21
CA SER A 52 6.41 -33.51 -4.48
C SER A 52 6.73 -34.40 -3.28
N LYS A 53 6.44 -33.93 -2.06
CA LYS A 53 6.66 -34.65 -0.81
C LYS A 53 5.38 -35.22 -0.22
N MET A 54 4.23 -34.99 -0.84
CA MET A 54 2.93 -35.42 -0.33
C MET A 54 2.86 -36.93 -0.07
N ASN A 55 3.20 -37.77 -1.06
CA ASN A 55 3.19 -39.22 -0.87
C ASN A 55 4.20 -39.67 0.19
N LEU A 56 5.38 -39.04 0.27
CA LEU A 56 6.40 -39.38 1.26
C LEU A 56 5.88 -39.15 2.69
N VAL A 57 5.21 -38.02 2.93
CA VAL A 57 4.62 -37.69 4.22
C VAL A 57 3.52 -38.68 4.56
N ILE A 58 2.56 -38.88 3.65
CA ILE A 58 1.44 -39.82 3.84
C ILE A 58 1.96 -41.23 4.17
N GLN A 59 2.91 -41.75 3.39
CA GLN A 59 3.50 -43.08 3.61
C GLN A 59 4.33 -43.15 4.90
N THR A 60 4.99 -42.07 5.31
CA THR A 60 5.77 -42.04 6.55
C THR A 60 4.85 -42.09 7.77
N VAL A 61 3.76 -41.32 7.77
CA VAL A 61 2.74 -41.38 8.82
C VAL A 61 2.03 -42.73 8.83
N GLY A 62 1.67 -43.27 7.66
CA GLY A 62 1.07 -44.61 7.53
C GLY A 62 1.96 -45.70 8.12
N ARG A 63 3.26 -45.70 7.79
CA ARG A 63 4.24 -46.64 8.38
C ARG A 63 4.32 -46.53 9.90
N TRP A 64 4.29 -45.32 10.45
CA TRP A 64 4.30 -45.10 11.90
C TRP A 64 3.03 -45.63 12.57
N LEU A 65 1.87 -45.46 11.93
CA LEU A 65 0.57 -46.01 12.37
C LEU A 65 0.39 -47.51 12.06
N GLN A 66 1.40 -48.17 11.49
CA GLN A 66 1.33 -49.58 11.05
C GLN A 66 0.25 -49.86 9.99
N MET A 67 -0.12 -48.84 9.21
CA MET A 67 -1.09 -48.93 8.12
C MET A 67 -0.34 -49.03 6.78
N ASP A 68 -0.83 -49.89 5.88
CA ASP A 68 -0.26 -49.99 4.52
C ASP A 68 -1.05 -49.12 3.54
N ILE A 69 -0.42 -48.05 3.04
CA ILE A 69 -1.05 -47.12 2.09
C ILE A 69 -0.65 -47.51 0.68
N CYS A 70 -1.54 -48.22 -0.01
CA CYS A 70 -1.25 -48.83 -1.31
C CYS A 70 -1.27 -47.83 -2.48
N ASP A 71 -1.92 -46.68 -2.29
CA ASP A 71 -2.11 -45.68 -3.34
C ASP A 71 -1.01 -44.62 -3.39
N LYS A 72 -0.76 -44.13 -4.61
CA LYS A 72 0.01 -42.89 -4.86
C LYS A 72 -0.86 -41.84 -5.54
N ILE A 73 -0.57 -40.58 -5.24
CA ILE A 73 -1.25 -39.41 -5.79
C ILE A 73 -0.22 -38.55 -6.53
N SER A 74 -0.49 -38.18 -7.78
CA SER A 74 0.44 -37.35 -8.56
C SER A 74 0.46 -35.90 -8.06
N GLU A 75 1.60 -35.22 -8.20
CA GLU A 75 1.78 -33.81 -7.83
C GLU A 75 0.72 -32.91 -8.49
N ARG A 76 0.44 -33.16 -9.79
CA ARG A 76 -0.62 -32.46 -10.52
C ARG A 76 -1.99 -32.61 -9.86
N THR A 77 -2.26 -33.77 -9.27
CA THR A 77 -3.55 -34.02 -8.60
C THR A 77 -3.59 -33.36 -7.23
N VAL A 78 -2.49 -33.37 -6.47
CA VAL A 78 -2.36 -32.57 -5.25
C VAL A 78 -2.66 -31.10 -5.53
N GLY A 79 -2.08 -30.56 -6.61
CA GLY A 79 -2.35 -29.18 -7.00
C GLY A 79 -3.80 -28.89 -7.35
N ARG A 80 -4.47 -29.81 -8.04
CA ARG A 80 -5.91 -29.71 -8.34
C ARG A 80 -6.76 -29.72 -7.08
N VAL A 81 -6.46 -30.63 -6.15
CA VAL A 81 -7.21 -30.80 -4.90
C VAL A 81 -7.16 -29.54 -4.03
N VAL A 82 -6.03 -28.84 -4.00
CA VAL A 82 -5.90 -27.56 -3.31
C VAL A 82 -6.64 -26.44 -4.05
N GLU A 83 -6.61 -26.41 -5.39
CA GLU A 83 -7.38 -25.44 -6.17
C GLU A 83 -8.91 -25.65 -6.08
N GLU A 84 -9.37 -26.87 -5.82
CA GLU A 84 -10.76 -27.14 -5.44
C GLU A 84 -11.14 -26.39 -4.16
N GLY A 85 -10.26 -26.36 -3.15
CA GLY A 85 -10.47 -25.58 -1.92
C GLY A 85 -10.56 -24.07 -2.19
N GLY A 86 -9.72 -23.55 -3.09
CA GLY A 86 -9.76 -22.15 -3.52
C GLY A 86 -11.09 -21.79 -4.22
N LEU A 87 -11.58 -22.66 -5.11
CA LEU A 87 -12.85 -22.42 -5.81
C LEU A 87 -14.06 -22.55 -4.87
N ALA A 88 -14.01 -23.48 -3.91
CA ALA A 88 -15.01 -23.59 -2.85
C ALA A 88 -15.03 -22.33 -1.97
N THR A 89 -13.87 -21.71 -1.71
CA THR A 89 -13.79 -20.46 -0.94
C THR A 89 -14.55 -19.31 -1.62
N LYS A 90 -14.48 -19.22 -2.95
CA LYS A 90 -15.23 -18.21 -3.72
C LYS A 90 -16.73 -18.42 -3.60
N ALA A 91 -17.17 -19.68 -3.73
CA ALA A 91 -18.57 -20.04 -3.59
C ALA A 91 -19.10 -19.80 -2.16
N GLN A 92 -18.30 -20.09 -1.14
CA GLN A 92 -18.61 -19.76 0.25
C GLN A 92 -18.87 -18.26 0.41
N LEU A 93 -17.99 -17.42 -0.14
CA LEU A 93 -18.12 -15.97 -0.05
C LEU A 93 -19.38 -15.44 -0.74
N VAL A 94 -19.70 -15.92 -1.94
CA VAL A 94 -20.96 -15.54 -2.62
C VAL A 94 -22.17 -16.00 -1.81
N GLN A 95 -22.17 -17.22 -1.28
CA GLN A 95 -23.27 -17.71 -0.46
C GLN A 95 -23.47 -16.87 0.81
N GLU A 96 -22.38 -16.49 1.49
CA GLU A 96 -22.43 -15.63 2.67
C GLU A 96 -22.98 -14.23 2.31
N ILE A 97 -22.54 -13.66 1.19
CA ILE A 97 -23.00 -12.37 0.69
C ILE A 97 -24.49 -12.41 0.31
N GLU A 98 -24.94 -13.41 -0.44
CA GLU A 98 -26.35 -13.56 -0.84
C GLU A 98 -27.28 -13.77 0.36
N ASN A 99 -26.82 -14.48 1.39
CA ASN A 99 -27.60 -14.73 2.60
C ASN A 99 -27.70 -13.52 3.53
N GLU A 100 -26.71 -12.62 3.52
CA GLU A 100 -26.67 -11.46 4.40
C GLU A 100 -27.12 -10.17 3.69
N GLN A 101 -26.89 -10.07 2.38
CA GLN A 101 -27.18 -8.90 1.54
C GLN A 101 -26.54 -7.61 2.03
N ALA A 102 -25.47 -7.73 2.82
CA ALA A 102 -24.71 -6.62 3.36
C ALA A 102 -23.29 -7.09 3.72
N PHE A 103 -22.29 -6.38 3.24
CA PHE A 103 -20.90 -6.59 3.63
C PHE A 103 -20.07 -5.32 3.47
N THR A 104 -18.86 -5.32 4.03
CA THR A 104 -17.88 -4.27 3.79
C THR A 104 -16.64 -4.85 3.10
N ILE A 105 -15.90 -4.00 2.40
CA ILE A 105 -14.64 -4.36 1.75
C ILE A 105 -13.45 -3.64 2.37
N SER A 106 -12.27 -4.20 2.16
CA SER A 106 -11.01 -3.48 2.36
C SER A 106 -9.97 -4.02 1.39
N GLY A 107 -9.06 -3.16 0.96
CA GLY A 107 -7.96 -3.55 0.09
C GLY A 107 -6.70 -2.77 0.40
N ASP A 108 -5.56 -3.35 0.02
CA ASP A 108 -4.26 -2.70 0.11
C ASP A 108 -3.33 -3.19 -0.99
N GLY A 109 -2.40 -2.34 -1.40
CA GLY A 109 -1.47 -2.60 -2.49
C GLY A 109 -0.02 -2.56 -2.03
N THR A 110 0.81 -3.46 -2.57
CA THR A 110 2.27 -3.33 -2.48
C THR A 110 2.92 -3.78 -3.78
N THR A 111 4.11 -3.26 -4.04
CA THR A 111 4.95 -3.72 -5.15
C THR A 111 5.85 -4.85 -4.68
N ILE A 112 5.86 -5.98 -5.40
CA ILE A 112 6.81 -7.08 -5.18
C ILE A 112 7.54 -7.33 -6.50
N ARG A 113 8.85 -7.10 -6.53
CA ARG A 113 9.70 -7.27 -7.73
C ARG A 113 9.13 -6.52 -8.96
N HIS A 114 8.81 -5.23 -8.79
CA HIS A 114 8.22 -4.34 -9.80
C HIS A 114 6.83 -4.74 -10.33
N ILE A 115 6.12 -5.64 -9.65
CA ILE A 115 4.72 -5.97 -9.97
C ILE A 115 3.84 -5.53 -8.81
N ASN A 116 2.74 -4.84 -9.12
CA ASN A 116 1.77 -4.40 -8.12
C ASN A 116 0.85 -5.55 -7.75
N TYR A 117 0.73 -5.82 -6.45
CA TYR A 117 -0.16 -6.82 -5.88
C TYR A 117 -1.13 -6.14 -4.91
N GLU A 118 -2.39 -6.51 -5.00
CA GLU A 118 -3.47 -5.99 -4.18
C GLU A 118 -4.13 -7.10 -3.39
N SER A 119 -4.05 -7.01 -2.06
CA SER A 119 -4.82 -7.87 -1.16
C SER A 119 -6.24 -7.35 -1.05
N LYS A 120 -7.21 -8.27 -0.98
CA LYS A 120 -8.64 -7.95 -0.86
C LYS A 120 -9.27 -8.76 0.27
N HIS A 121 -10.04 -8.10 1.11
CA HIS A 121 -10.82 -8.73 2.18
C HIS A 121 -12.27 -8.24 2.16
N ILE A 122 -13.17 -9.13 2.58
CA ILE A 122 -14.61 -8.91 2.69
C ILE A 122 -15.01 -9.20 4.13
N THR A 123 -15.72 -8.29 4.79
CA THR A 123 -16.30 -8.54 6.11
C THR A 123 -17.80 -8.71 5.99
N VAL A 124 -18.30 -9.88 6.37
CA VAL A 124 -19.72 -10.25 6.30
C VAL A 124 -20.14 -10.92 7.60
N ASN A 125 -21.39 -10.73 8.02
CA ASN A 125 -21.95 -11.48 9.14
C ASN A 125 -22.19 -12.92 8.70
N ALA A 126 -21.35 -13.84 9.17
CA ALA A 126 -21.38 -15.23 8.75
C ALA A 126 -21.38 -16.19 9.95
N PRO A 127 -22.03 -17.36 9.81
CA PRO A 127 -21.95 -18.41 10.82
C PRO A 127 -20.52 -18.96 10.93
N SER A 128 -20.26 -19.71 12.00
CA SER A 128 -19.10 -20.61 12.04
C SER A 128 -19.47 -21.91 11.31
N TYR A 129 -18.50 -22.51 10.60
CA TYR A 129 -18.66 -23.85 10.02
C TYR A 129 -17.85 -24.91 10.77
N GLU A 130 -17.29 -24.56 11.92
CA GLU A 130 -16.57 -25.52 12.78
C GLU A 130 -17.54 -26.46 13.49
N SER A 131 -17.10 -27.69 13.71
CA SER A 131 -17.89 -28.73 14.38
C SER A 131 -18.28 -28.30 15.80
N GLY A 132 -19.57 -28.31 16.11
CA GLY A 132 -20.11 -27.92 17.42
C GLY A 132 -20.44 -26.44 17.59
N ALA A 133 -20.22 -25.62 16.56
CA ALA A 133 -20.68 -24.23 16.58
C ALA A 133 -22.19 -24.13 16.33
N SER A 134 -22.88 -23.27 17.08
CA SER A 134 -24.28 -22.95 16.80
C SER A 134 -24.39 -22.19 15.47
N ALA A 135 -25.14 -22.76 14.53
CA ALA A 135 -25.41 -22.14 13.23
C ALA A 135 -26.20 -20.82 13.35
N ASP A 136 -26.90 -20.60 14.48
CA ASP A 136 -27.79 -19.46 14.69
C ASP A 136 -27.06 -18.16 15.06
N THR A 137 -25.78 -18.24 15.48
CA THR A 137 -25.02 -17.04 15.86
C THR A 137 -24.12 -16.56 14.73
N LYS A 138 -24.64 -15.65 13.89
CA LYS A 138 -23.82 -14.90 12.92
C LYS A 138 -22.98 -13.83 13.64
N LYS A 139 -21.71 -13.70 13.26
CA LYS A 139 -20.82 -12.63 13.74
C LYS A 139 -20.07 -12.03 12.55
N PRO A 140 -19.58 -10.77 12.66
CA PRO A 140 -18.70 -10.21 11.64
C PRO A 140 -17.46 -11.08 11.45
N ARG A 141 -17.25 -11.60 10.24
CA ARG A 141 -16.08 -12.40 9.87
C ARG A 141 -15.36 -11.75 8.70
N VAL A 142 -14.09 -11.45 8.90
CA VAL A 142 -13.21 -10.93 7.85
C VAL A 142 -12.68 -12.11 7.04
N ARG A 143 -13.19 -12.25 5.82
CA ARG A 143 -12.80 -13.25 4.83
C ARG A 143 -11.74 -12.68 3.90
N PHE A 144 -10.70 -13.45 3.63
CA PHE A 144 -9.70 -13.13 2.62
C PHE A 144 -10.24 -13.49 1.22
N ALA A 145 -10.36 -12.50 0.35
CA ALA A 145 -10.83 -12.65 -1.03
C ALA A 145 -9.68 -12.95 -2.02
N GLY A 146 -8.45 -13.06 -1.51
CA GLY A 146 -7.26 -13.35 -2.31
C GLY A 146 -6.48 -12.09 -2.71
N ILE A 147 -5.34 -12.32 -3.36
CA ILE A 147 -4.50 -11.27 -3.92
C ILE A 147 -4.62 -11.25 -5.45
N THR A 148 -4.75 -10.07 -6.04
CA THR A 148 -4.68 -9.85 -7.49
C THR A 148 -3.44 -9.06 -7.85
N SER A 149 -2.99 -9.15 -9.10
CA SER A 149 -1.94 -8.26 -9.63
C SER A 149 -2.59 -7.21 -10.53
N GLY A 150 -2.30 -5.94 -10.27
CA GLY A 150 -2.76 -4.80 -11.08
C GLY A 150 -1.65 -4.27 -11.98
N THR A 151 -2.00 -3.66 -13.12
CA THR A 151 -1.01 -3.03 -14.01
C THR A 151 -0.42 -1.74 -13.45
N ASN A 152 -1.16 -1.08 -12.56
CA ASN A 152 -0.76 0.12 -11.83
C ASN A 152 -1.58 0.23 -10.53
N HIS A 153 -1.34 1.28 -9.74
CA HIS A 153 -2.01 1.54 -8.45
C HIS A 153 -3.23 2.50 -8.57
N LYS A 154 -3.71 2.80 -9.77
CA LYS A 154 -4.80 3.78 -9.95
C LYS A 154 -6.14 3.23 -9.46
N SER A 155 -6.99 4.14 -8.97
CA SER A 155 -8.34 3.83 -8.49
C SER A 155 -9.18 3.05 -9.51
N GLU A 156 -9.11 3.40 -10.80
CA GLU A 156 -9.85 2.69 -11.86
C GLU A 156 -9.39 1.24 -12.03
N THR A 157 -8.09 1.00 -11.94
CA THR A 157 -7.52 -0.35 -12.01
C THR A 157 -7.93 -1.18 -10.80
N GLN A 158 -7.95 -0.56 -9.61
CA GLN A 158 -8.41 -1.19 -8.37
C GLN A 158 -9.90 -1.55 -8.44
N LEU A 159 -10.76 -0.64 -8.94
CA LEU A 159 -12.19 -0.91 -9.17
C LEU A 159 -12.39 -2.06 -10.16
N GLN A 160 -11.65 -2.06 -11.28
CA GLN A 160 -11.71 -3.16 -12.23
C GLN A 160 -11.31 -4.49 -11.58
N GLY A 161 -10.30 -4.47 -10.69
CA GLY A 161 -9.93 -5.63 -9.90
C GLY A 161 -11.06 -6.17 -9.00
N TRP A 162 -11.94 -5.30 -8.49
CA TRP A 162 -13.14 -5.72 -7.75
C TRP A 162 -14.24 -6.27 -8.66
N LYS A 163 -14.46 -5.66 -9.83
CA LYS A 163 -15.40 -6.17 -10.85
C LYS A 163 -15.01 -7.57 -11.33
N ASP A 164 -13.76 -7.74 -11.74
CA ASP A 164 -13.22 -9.04 -12.16
C ASP A 164 -13.37 -10.09 -11.06
N LEU A 165 -13.12 -9.70 -9.81
CA LEU A 165 -13.29 -10.57 -8.65
C LEU A 165 -14.77 -10.99 -8.50
N SER A 166 -15.71 -10.05 -8.57
CA SER A 166 -17.14 -10.36 -8.46
C SER A 166 -17.61 -11.33 -9.54
N GLU A 167 -17.23 -11.10 -10.80
CA GLU A 167 -17.59 -11.98 -11.93
C GLU A 167 -17.04 -13.39 -11.73
N GLU A 168 -15.76 -13.48 -11.35
CA GLU A 168 -15.08 -14.75 -11.12
C GLU A 168 -15.73 -15.55 -9.98
N TYR A 169 -16.15 -14.87 -8.91
CA TYR A 169 -16.75 -15.46 -7.74
C TYR A 169 -18.15 -15.99 -8.01
N TYR A 170 -19.00 -15.17 -8.65
CA TYR A 170 -20.37 -15.56 -8.99
C TYR A 170 -20.39 -16.65 -10.06
N MET A 171 -19.46 -16.62 -11.03
CA MET A 171 -19.29 -17.73 -11.98
C MET A 171 -18.97 -19.05 -11.25
N ALA A 172 -18.08 -19.02 -10.26
CA ALA A 172 -17.75 -20.21 -9.46
C ALA A 172 -18.98 -20.73 -8.69
N TYR A 173 -19.68 -19.85 -7.99
CA TYR A 173 -20.89 -20.16 -7.23
C TYR A 173 -21.98 -20.77 -8.14
N ASN A 174 -22.36 -20.08 -9.21
CA ASN A 174 -23.40 -20.52 -10.13
C ASN A 174 -23.05 -21.84 -10.83
N THR A 175 -21.77 -22.13 -11.03
CA THR A 175 -21.34 -23.44 -11.59
C THR A 175 -21.51 -24.57 -10.57
N ILE A 176 -21.21 -24.32 -9.29
CA ILE A 176 -21.30 -25.33 -8.23
C ILE A 176 -22.77 -25.61 -7.87
N PHE A 177 -23.59 -24.56 -7.76
CA PHE A 177 -24.99 -24.62 -7.31
C PHE A 177 -26.03 -24.70 -8.43
N LYS A 178 -25.59 -24.89 -9.68
CA LYS A 178 -26.46 -24.94 -10.87
C LYS A 178 -27.70 -25.83 -10.67
N GLY A 179 -28.89 -25.26 -10.78
CA GLY A 179 -30.17 -26.00 -10.78
C GLY A 179 -30.77 -26.31 -9.40
N GLU A 180 -30.18 -25.82 -8.30
CA GLU A 180 -30.77 -25.95 -6.94
C GLU A 180 -31.26 -24.61 -6.39
N LYS A 181 -30.49 -23.56 -6.65
CA LYS A 181 -30.83 -22.17 -6.32
C LYS A 181 -30.86 -21.39 -7.63
N GLY A 182 -31.69 -20.36 -7.75
CA GLY A 182 -31.67 -19.46 -8.89
C GLY A 182 -30.25 -18.95 -9.17
N VAL A 183 -29.98 -18.53 -10.42
CA VAL A 183 -28.68 -17.98 -10.79
C VAL A 183 -28.47 -16.68 -10.01
N ALA A 184 -27.42 -16.62 -9.18
CA ALA A 184 -27.06 -15.39 -8.48
C ALA A 184 -26.49 -14.38 -9.50
N ASP A 185 -26.97 -13.14 -9.46
CA ASP A 185 -26.55 -12.09 -10.40
C ASP A 185 -25.28 -11.40 -9.88
N PRO A 186 -24.16 -11.38 -10.64
CA PRO A 186 -22.94 -10.70 -10.23
C PRO A 186 -23.12 -9.22 -9.88
N LEU A 187 -24.13 -8.53 -10.43
CA LEU A 187 -24.44 -7.14 -10.10
C LEU A 187 -24.80 -6.98 -8.61
N ALA A 188 -25.36 -8.01 -7.98
CA ALA A 188 -25.77 -7.99 -6.57
C ALA A 188 -24.58 -7.73 -5.64
N PHE A 189 -23.38 -8.19 -6.03
CA PHE A 189 -22.15 -7.97 -5.28
C PHE A 189 -21.94 -6.48 -4.94
N ALA A 190 -22.03 -5.60 -5.93
CA ALA A 190 -21.81 -4.17 -5.71
C ALA A 190 -22.94 -3.54 -4.88
N THR A 191 -24.19 -3.98 -5.09
CA THR A 191 -25.36 -3.47 -4.36
C THR A 191 -25.30 -3.76 -2.87
N TYR A 192 -24.67 -4.87 -2.46
CA TYR A 192 -24.55 -5.27 -1.05
C TYR A 192 -23.31 -4.68 -0.34
N ILE A 193 -22.48 -3.88 -1.03
CA ILE A 193 -21.35 -3.18 -0.39
C ILE A 193 -21.89 -2.02 0.45
N ASN A 194 -21.81 -2.12 1.77
CA ASN A 194 -22.25 -1.06 2.69
C ASN A 194 -21.10 -0.25 3.26
N GLY A 195 -19.85 -0.61 2.96
CA GLY A 195 -18.72 0.22 3.32
C GLY A 195 -17.37 -0.28 2.83
N ASN A 196 -16.37 0.61 2.93
CA ASN A 196 -14.99 0.33 2.55
C ASN A 196 -14.01 0.87 3.60
N GLY A 197 -13.03 0.05 3.96
CA GLY A 197 -11.87 0.45 4.76
C GLY A 197 -10.63 0.60 3.88
N SER A 198 -10.01 1.78 3.91
CA SER A 198 -8.78 2.10 3.15
C SER A 198 -7.88 3.06 3.94
N ASP A 199 -6.71 3.41 3.40
CA ASP A 199 -5.97 4.58 3.89
C ASP A 199 -6.66 5.91 3.47
N HIS A 200 -6.00 7.04 3.73
CA HIS A 200 -6.51 8.39 3.46
C HIS A 200 -5.93 9.04 2.18
N SER A 201 -5.30 8.27 1.30
CA SER A 201 -4.72 8.83 0.08
C SER A 201 -5.80 9.35 -0.88
N GLU A 202 -5.41 10.25 -1.79
CA GLU A 202 -6.35 10.80 -2.79
C GLU A 202 -6.82 9.74 -3.81
N ASP A 203 -5.97 8.76 -4.15
CA ASP A 203 -6.38 7.64 -4.99
C ASP A 203 -7.40 6.74 -4.27
N GLN A 204 -7.28 6.52 -2.95
CA GLN A 204 -8.28 5.79 -2.20
C GLN A 204 -9.59 6.58 -2.04
N LYS A 205 -9.54 7.89 -1.81
CA LYS A 205 -10.76 8.74 -1.82
C LYS A 205 -11.48 8.67 -3.17
N LYS A 206 -10.73 8.73 -4.27
CA LYS A 206 -11.28 8.55 -5.62
C LYS A 206 -11.87 7.16 -5.81
N LEU A 207 -11.21 6.10 -5.33
CA LEU A 207 -11.72 4.74 -5.38
C LEU A 207 -13.07 4.62 -4.67
N ASN A 208 -13.21 5.20 -3.48
CA ASN A 208 -14.47 5.18 -2.73
C ASN A 208 -15.62 5.83 -3.50
N ARG A 209 -15.37 6.95 -4.18
CA ARG A 209 -16.39 7.62 -5.02
C ARG A 209 -16.83 6.72 -6.18
N ILE A 210 -15.90 6.15 -6.92
CA ILE A 210 -16.24 5.31 -8.09
C ILE A 210 -16.81 3.93 -7.69
N LEU A 211 -16.49 3.44 -6.47
CA LEU A 211 -17.15 2.26 -5.88
C LEU A 211 -18.62 2.55 -5.58
N PHE A 212 -18.91 3.71 -4.99
CA PHE A 212 -20.28 4.14 -4.74
C PHE A 212 -21.07 4.31 -6.06
N GLU A 213 -20.48 4.96 -7.07
CA GLU A 213 -21.08 5.07 -8.40
C GLU A 213 -21.36 3.68 -9.01
N TRP A 214 -20.43 2.73 -8.87
CA TRP A 214 -20.62 1.36 -9.34
C TRP A 214 -21.74 0.63 -8.59
N LYS A 215 -21.82 0.76 -7.26
CA LYS A 215 -22.93 0.25 -6.43
C LYS A 215 -24.27 0.76 -6.94
N MET A 216 -24.39 2.07 -7.14
CA MET A 216 -25.63 2.70 -7.60
C MET A 216 -26.01 2.24 -9.00
N LEU A 217 -25.07 2.18 -9.94
CA LEU A 217 -25.30 1.64 -11.27
C LEU A 217 -25.81 0.20 -11.24
N CYS A 218 -25.18 -0.66 -10.43
CA CYS A 218 -25.62 -2.05 -10.29
C CYS A 218 -27.03 -2.17 -9.68
N ASP A 219 -27.38 -1.32 -8.71
CA ASP A 219 -28.73 -1.28 -8.13
C ASP A 219 -29.77 -0.88 -9.19
N ARG A 220 -29.49 0.14 -10.01
CA ARG A 220 -30.37 0.52 -11.13
C ARG A 220 -30.55 -0.62 -12.12
N LEU A 221 -29.46 -1.24 -12.54
CA LEU A 221 -29.52 -2.35 -13.49
C LEU A 221 -30.33 -3.53 -12.93
N LEU A 222 -30.18 -3.88 -11.66
CA LEU A 222 -30.97 -4.94 -11.03
C LEU A 222 -32.45 -4.60 -10.95
N ARG A 223 -32.80 -3.36 -10.57
CA ARG A 223 -34.19 -2.90 -10.56
C ARG A 223 -34.79 -2.90 -11.95
N GLY A 224 -34.04 -2.50 -12.97
CA GLY A 224 -34.46 -2.56 -14.37
C GLY A 224 -34.73 -3.98 -14.85
N LYS A 225 -33.86 -4.93 -14.49
CA LYS A 225 -34.08 -6.36 -14.77
C LYS A 225 -35.36 -6.86 -14.12
N GLU A 226 -35.60 -6.48 -12.87
CA GLU A 226 -36.81 -6.87 -12.15
C GLU A 226 -38.06 -6.21 -12.76
N ALA A 227 -38.00 -4.91 -13.10
CA ALA A 227 -39.07 -4.20 -13.78
C ALA A 227 -39.44 -4.88 -15.10
N MET A 228 -38.46 -5.25 -15.94
CA MET A 228 -38.73 -6.01 -17.16
C MET A 228 -39.36 -7.38 -16.89
N ARG A 229 -38.96 -8.04 -15.80
CA ARG A 229 -39.50 -9.36 -15.42
C ARG A 229 -40.96 -9.28 -15.00
N THR A 230 -41.37 -8.18 -14.39
CA THR A 230 -42.74 -7.97 -13.87
C THR A 230 -43.65 -7.18 -14.81
N MET A 231 -43.08 -6.51 -15.82
CA MET A 231 -43.80 -5.70 -16.80
C MET A 231 -44.76 -6.55 -17.65
N PRO A 232 -45.94 -6.02 -18.04
CA PRO A 232 -46.82 -6.68 -18.99
C PRO A 232 -46.10 -7.02 -20.30
N LEU A 233 -46.38 -8.20 -20.87
CA LEU A 233 -45.68 -8.70 -22.06
C LEU A 233 -45.74 -7.73 -23.24
N GLU A 234 -46.88 -7.06 -23.44
CA GLU A 234 -47.08 -6.10 -24.53
C GLU A 234 -46.14 -4.87 -24.40
N GLU A 235 -46.02 -4.34 -23.18
CA GLU A 235 -45.12 -3.22 -22.88
C GLU A 235 -43.66 -3.64 -23.00
N LEU A 236 -43.31 -4.83 -22.54
CA LEU A 236 -41.95 -5.36 -22.66
C LEU A 236 -41.54 -5.54 -24.12
N VAL A 237 -42.41 -6.12 -24.94
CA VAL A 237 -42.16 -6.29 -26.39
C VAL A 237 -41.97 -4.93 -27.06
N ARG A 238 -42.80 -3.94 -26.70
CA ARG A 238 -42.66 -2.57 -27.23
C ARG A 238 -41.32 -1.93 -26.81
N ALA A 239 -40.96 -2.02 -25.54
CA ALA A 239 -39.71 -1.46 -25.04
C ALA A 239 -38.47 -2.11 -25.68
N LEU A 240 -38.48 -3.45 -25.84
CA LEU A 240 -37.42 -4.19 -26.53
C LEU A 240 -37.34 -3.85 -28.01
N TRP A 241 -38.48 -3.65 -28.67
CA TRP A 241 -38.54 -3.22 -30.05
C TRP A 241 -37.95 -1.82 -30.22
N GLU A 242 -38.36 -0.85 -29.40
CA GLU A 242 -37.84 0.52 -29.43
C GLU A 242 -36.32 0.55 -29.17
N ALA A 243 -35.83 -0.20 -28.18
CA ALA A 243 -34.41 -0.35 -27.92
C ALA A 243 -33.65 -1.00 -29.10
N SER A 244 -34.27 -1.97 -29.76
CA SER A 244 -33.69 -2.66 -30.93
C SER A 244 -33.67 -1.79 -32.19
N MET A 245 -34.65 -0.92 -32.38
CA MET A 245 -34.63 0.06 -33.47
C MET A 245 -33.56 1.12 -33.23
N LYS A 246 -33.47 1.63 -32.00
CA LYS A 246 -32.49 2.65 -31.64
C LYS A 246 -31.05 2.15 -31.78
N LYS A 247 -30.74 0.92 -31.36
CA LYS A 247 -29.37 0.37 -31.51
C LYS A 247 -28.96 0.23 -32.98
N ILE A 248 -29.90 -0.09 -33.87
CA ILE A 248 -29.65 -0.22 -35.32
C ILE A 248 -29.42 1.17 -35.92
N GLU A 249 -30.20 2.17 -35.49
CA GLU A 249 -30.03 3.56 -35.90
C GLU A 249 -28.67 4.13 -35.44
N ASP A 250 -28.31 3.93 -34.16
CA ASP A 250 -27.02 4.36 -33.59
C ASP A 250 -25.82 3.70 -34.31
N ALA A 251 -26.00 2.50 -34.88
CA ALA A 251 -24.99 1.81 -35.68
C ALA A 251 -24.89 2.32 -37.13
N GLY A 252 -25.68 3.33 -37.53
CA GLY A 252 -25.70 3.89 -38.89
C GLY A 252 -26.82 3.34 -39.79
N GLY A 253 -27.84 2.70 -39.21
CA GLY A 253 -28.99 2.15 -39.92
C GLY A 253 -28.81 0.68 -40.32
N HIS A 254 -29.84 0.11 -40.98
CA HIS A 254 -29.93 -1.32 -41.26
C HIS A 254 -28.77 -1.88 -42.11
N GLU A 255 -28.29 -1.12 -43.10
CA GLU A 255 -27.18 -1.58 -43.95
C GLU A 255 -25.87 -1.69 -43.17
N ALA A 256 -25.54 -0.67 -42.36
CA ALA A 256 -24.36 -0.68 -41.51
C ALA A 256 -24.44 -1.77 -40.43
N TRP A 257 -25.61 -1.96 -39.81
CA TRP A 257 -25.85 -3.03 -38.84
C TRP A 257 -25.60 -4.42 -39.43
N ASN A 258 -26.09 -4.68 -40.65
CA ASN A 258 -25.93 -5.98 -41.28
C ASN A 258 -24.47 -6.33 -41.61
N LEU A 259 -23.63 -5.32 -41.81
CA LEU A 259 -22.19 -5.46 -42.07
C LEU A 259 -21.36 -5.74 -40.80
N LEU A 260 -21.91 -5.50 -39.60
CA LEU A 260 -21.24 -5.83 -38.35
C LEU A 260 -21.08 -7.34 -38.19
N SER A 261 -19.96 -7.74 -37.59
CA SER A 261 -19.73 -9.11 -37.14
C SER A 261 -20.70 -9.52 -36.03
N GLU A 262 -20.84 -10.82 -35.80
CA GLU A 262 -21.73 -11.32 -34.74
C GLU A 262 -21.28 -10.85 -33.35
N ASP A 263 -19.97 -10.80 -33.10
CA ASP A 263 -19.41 -10.31 -31.84
C ASP A 263 -19.73 -8.82 -31.60
N GLU A 264 -19.72 -8.01 -32.67
CA GLU A 264 -20.09 -6.59 -32.61
C GLU A 264 -21.59 -6.42 -32.37
N LYS A 265 -22.43 -7.18 -33.08
CA LYS A 265 -23.89 -7.19 -32.85
C LYS A 265 -24.21 -7.58 -31.41
N ASP A 266 -23.58 -8.64 -30.88
CA ASP A 266 -23.71 -9.05 -29.49
C ASP A 266 -23.27 -7.96 -28.49
N ALA A 267 -22.25 -7.17 -28.83
CA ALA A 267 -21.82 -6.05 -28.01
C ALA A 267 -22.84 -4.90 -28.02
N HIS A 268 -23.40 -4.57 -29.18
CA HIS A 268 -24.47 -3.59 -29.31
C HIS A 268 -25.75 -4.04 -28.58
N ASP A 269 -26.12 -5.32 -28.68
CA ASP A 269 -27.29 -5.90 -28.02
C ASP A 269 -27.17 -5.82 -26.50
N ARG A 270 -26.00 -6.19 -25.95
CA ARG A 270 -25.71 -6.02 -24.51
C ARG A 270 -25.79 -4.55 -24.08
N THR A 271 -25.28 -3.64 -24.91
CA THR A 271 -25.32 -2.20 -24.62
C THR A 271 -26.75 -1.68 -24.60
N ALA A 272 -27.56 -2.05 -25.59
CA ALA A 272 -28.97 -1.67 -25.68
C ALA A 272 -29.77 -2.23 -24.50
N TYR A 273 -29.55 -3.51 -24.17
CA TYR A 273 -30.18 -4.16 -23.02
C TYR A 273 -29.83 -3.46 -21.70
N ASN A 274 -28.54 -3.17 -21.45
CA ASN A 274 -28.12 -2.47 -20.24
C ASN A 274 -28.71 -1.05 -20.16
N LYS A 275 -28.79 -0.33 -21.29
CA LYS A 275 -29.41 1.00 -21.34
C LYS A 275 -30.91 0.96 -21.06
N LEU A 276 -31.60 -0.06 -21.54
CA LEU A 276 -33.01 -0.29 -21.21
C LEU A 276 -33.19 -0.62 -19.73
N CYS A 277 -32.34 -1.50 -19.17
CA CYS A 277 -32.33 -1.78 -17.73
C CYS A 277 -32.09 -0.52 -16.91
N ASP A 278 -31.12 0.30 -17.30
CA ASP A 278 -30.79 1.55 -16.61
C ASP A 278 -32.00 2.51 -16.61
N THR A 279 -32.65 2.69 -17.76
CA THR A 279 -33.84 3.55 -17.89
C THR A 279 -34.99 3.06 -17.00
N LEU A 280 -35.36 1.78 -17.09
CA LEU A 280 -36.42 1.21 -16.27
C LEU A 280 -36.06 1.18 -14.78
N GLY A 281 -34.79 0.96 -14.47
CA GLY A 281 -34.24 0.98 -13.13
C GLY A 281 -34.30 2.36 -12.48
N GLU A 282 -34.03 3.43 -13.24
CA GLU A 282 -34.20 4.81 -12.77
C GLU A 282 -35.66 5.15 -12.50
N HIS A 283 -36.60 4.72 -13.36
CA HIS A 283 -38.02 4.85 -13.08
C HIS A 283 -38.40 4.14 -11.78
N ALA A 284 -38.02 2.87 -11.64
CA ALA A 284 -38.28 2.08 -10.43
C ALA A 284 -37.62 2.68 -9.18
N TRP A 285 -36.45 3.32 -9.31
CA TRP A 285 -35.80 4.02 -8.20
C TRP A 285 -36.55 5.27 -7.75
N ASN A 286 -37.04 6.07 -8.70
CA ASN A 286 -37.73 7.32 -8.40
C ASN A 286 -39.08 7.09 -7.71
N GLU A 287 -39.68 5.91 -7.88
CA GLU A 287 -40.90 5.49 -7.19
C GLU A 287 -40.65 5.00 -5.75
N LEU A 288 -39.39 4.80 -5.35
CA LEU A 288 -39.09 4.29 -4.01
C LEU A 288 -39.33 5.32 -2.91
N PRO A 289 -39.87 4.86 -1.75
CA PRO A 289 -39.84 5.63 -0.52
C PRO A 289 -38.42 6.09 -0.14
N GLU A 290 -38.32 7.23 0.53
CA GLU A 290 -37.05 7.83 0.89
C GLU A 290 -36.20 6.95 1.81
N ASP A 291 -36.82 6.29 2.79
CA ASP A 291 -36.16 5.34 3.71
C ASP A 291 -35.53 4.16 2.95
N VAL A 292 -36.22 3.62 1.94
CA VAL A 292 -35.69 2.53 1.10
C VAL A 292 -34.53 3.02 0.24
N ARG A 293 -34.60 4.25 -0.30
CA ARG A 293 -33.48 4.85 -1.05
C ARG A 293 -32.27 5.11 -0.16
N LEU A 294 -32.47 5.56 1.08
CA LEU A 294 -31.40 5.76 2.05
C LEU A 294 -30.71 4.43 2.40
N GLU A 295 -31.48 3.36 2.61
CA GLU A 295 -30.91 2.04 2.87
C GLU A 295 -30.15 1.48 1.65
N ALA A 296 -30.71 1.60 0.44
CA ALA A 296 -30.06 1.12 -0.78
C ALA A 296 -28.79 1.92 -1.13
N SER A 297 -28.74 3.21 -0.76
CA SER A 297 -27.56 4.06 -0.94
C SER A 297 -26.58 4.02 0.24
N LEU A 298 -26.81 3.17 1.24
CA LEU A 298 -25.92 3.03 2.39
C LEU A 298 -24.50 2.63 1.93
N PHE A 299 -23.54 3.51 2.19
CA PHE A 299 -22.13 3.27 1.91
C PHE A 299 -21.27 4.13 2.85
N ILE A 300 -20.51 3.46 3.73
CA ILE A 300 -19.67 4.13 4.72
C ILE A 300 -18.20 3.88 4.42
N TRP A 301 -17.44 4.96 4.33
CA TRP A 301 -15.98 4.90 4.31
C TRP A 301 -15.43 5.20 5.70
N ALA A 302 -14.43 4.44 6.13
CA ALA A 302 -13.64 4.74 7.31
C ALA A 302 -12.16 4.53 7.02
N GLY A 303 -11.34 5.53 7.37
CA GLY A 303 -9.91 5.46 7.13
C GLY A 303 -9.16 4.64 8.20
N CYS A 304 -8.09 3.94 7.79
CA CYS A 304 -7.27 3.11 8.68
C CYS A 304 -6.71 3.90 9.88
N ALA A 305 -6.93 3.38 11.09
CA ALA A 305 -6.55 4.02 12.34
C ALA A 305 -5.04 4.21 12.49
N MET A 306 -4.23 3.28 11.97
CA MET A 306 -2.76 3.33 12.05
C MET A 306 -2.19 4.46 11.18
N HIS A 307 -2.80 4.71 10.02
CA HIS A 307 -2.44 5.84 9.17
C HIS A 307 -2.80 7.18 9.83
N LYS A 308 -3.88 7.25 10.61
CA LYS A 308 -4.21 8.46 11.38
C LYS A 308 -3.12 8.79 12.40
N GLU A 309 -2.66 7.78 13.15
CA GLU A 309 -1.56 7.93 14.11
C GLU A 309 -0.25 8.33 13.41
N MET A 310 0.12 7.65 12.32
CA MET A 310 1.33 7.97 11.57
C MET A 310 1.30 9.38 11.00
N ASN A 311 0.17 9.81 10.44
CA ASN A 311 0.02 11.15 9.90
C ASN A 311 0.02 12.20 11.02
N ALA A 312 -0.60 11.94 12.18
CA ALA A 312 -0.50 12.82 13.33
C ALA A 312 0.95 12.98 13.82
N THR A 313 1.73 11.89 13.82
CA THR A 313 3.16 11.93 14.10
C THR A 313 3.93 12.77 13.07
N LYS A 314 3.60 12.67 11.77
CA LYS A 314 4.18 13.55 10.74
C LYS A 314 3.85 15.02 10.98
N GLY A 315 2.59 15.34 11.26
CA GLY A 315 2.15 16.70 11.56
C GLY A 315 2.84 17.29 12.80
N GLY A 316 3.02 16.48 13.84
CA GLY A 316 3.80 16.86 15.01
C GLY A 316 5.28 17.11 14.68
N ALA A 317 5.91 16.24 13.89
CA ALA A 317 7.30 16.39 13.50
C ALA A 317 7.54 17.66 12.67
N ASP A 318 6.62 18.00 11.77
CA ASP A 318 6.70 19.23 10.97
C ASP A 318 6.58 20.48 11.86
N ARG A 319 5.63 20.49 12.80
CA ARG A 319 5.46 21.63 13.72
C ARG A 319 6.62 21.79 14.70
N MET A 320 7.18 20.67 15.17
CA MET A 320 8.41 20.65 15.97
C MET A 320 9.61 21.18 15.18
N ARG A 321 9.73 20.88 13.88
CA ARG A 321 10.77 21.46 13.02
C ARG A 321 10.61 22.98 12.89
N GLU A 322 9.39 23.47 12.73
CA GLU A 322 9.08 24.91 12.68
C GLU A 322 9.41 25.64 13.99
N TYR A 323 9.26 24.98 15.13
CA TYR A 323 9.50 25.57 16.45
C TYR A 323 10.91 26.15 16.59
N TRP A 324 11.94 25.45 16.09
CA TRP A 324 13.33 25.93 16.15
C TRP A 324 13.49 27.28 15.44
N MET A 325 12.94 27.41 14.23
CA MET A 325 13.03 28.64 13.44
C MET A 325 12.20 29.76 14.03
N LYS A 326 10.94 29.51 14.42
CA LYS A 326 10.03 30.53 14.96
C LYS A 326 10.54 31.16 16.26
N ASN A 327 11.31 30.41 17.04
CA ASN A 327 11.85 30.87 18.31
C ASN A 327 13.33 31.31 18.21
N ASN A 328 13.89 31.41 17.00
CA ASN A 328 15.30 31.77 16.76
C ASN A 328 16.30 30.90 17.55
N LEU A 329 16.01 29.61 17.66
CA LEU A 329 16.84 28.62 18.35
C LEU A 329 17.75 27.89 17.36
N THR A 330 18.85 27.33 17.85
CA THR A 330 19.73 26.49 17.03
C THR A 330 18.99 25.18 16.66
N PRO A 331 18.70 24.94 15.38
CA PRO A 331 18.03 23.71 14.96
C PRO A 331 18.98 22.51 15.01
N PRO A 332 18.45 21.28 14.89
CA PRO A 332 19.27 20.09 14.71
C PRO A 332 20.28 20.19 13.58
N VAL A 333 21.44 19.58 13.80
CA VAL A 333 22.51 19.48 12.80
C VAL A 333 22.00 18.77 11.54
N LYS A 334 22.33 19.34 10.38
CA LYS A 334 22.01 18.73 9.08
C LYS A 334 22.88 17.50 8.84
N LEU A 335 22.25 16.40 8.44
CA LEU A 335 22.89 15.12 8.18
C LEU A 335 23.05 14.95 6.68
N TYR A 336 24.14 15.49 6.14
CA TYR A 336 24.43 15.48 4.70
C TYR A 336 24.80 14.08 4.20
N ASN A 337 24.28 13.66 3.05
CA ASN A 337 24.87 12.54 2.32
C ASN A 337 26.25 12.93 1.75
N ARG A 338 27.03 11.98 1.24
CA ARG A 338 28.41 12.22 0.77
C ARG A 338 28.49 13.41 -0.20
N ASP A 339 27.62 13.44 -1.19
CA ASP A 339 27.68 14.44 -2.26
C ASP A 339 27.27 15.81 -1.74
N ASN A 340 26.25 15.88 -0.88
CA ASN A 340 25.84 17.12 -0.26
C ASN A 340 26.88 17.63 0.74
N ALA A 341 27.61 16.73 1.42
CA ALA A 341 28.71 17.11 2.30
C ALA A 341 29.86 17.73 1.49
N ALA A 342 30.21 17.11 0.35
CA ALA A 342 31.19 17.65 -0.57
C ALA A 342 30.74 19.00 -1.15
N ALA A 343 29.47 19.11 -1.57
CA ALA A 343 28.88 20.34 -2.09
C ALA A 343 28.81 21.46 -1.04
N ALA A 344 28.50 21.13 0.22
CA ALA A 344 28.45 22.09 1.31
C ALA A 344 29.86 22.61 1.69
N ALA A 345 30.89 21.79 1.53
CA ALA A 345 32.29 22.17 1.74
C ALA A 345 32.84 23.08 0.62
N LEU A 346 32.22 23.07 -0.56
CA LEU A 346 32.61 23.87 -1.73
C LEU A 346 32.09 25.33 -1.67
N GLY A 347 32.41 26.07 -0.61
CA GLY A 347 32.24 27.54 -0.51
C GLY A 347 30.89 28.12 -0.97
N SER A 348 30.82 29.44 -1.16
CA SER A 348 29.60 30.16 -1.58
C SER A 348 29.23 29.84 -3.03
N SER A 349 28.38 28.83 -3.24
CA SER A 349 27.92 28.37 -4.55
C SER A 349 26.46 27.91 -4.49
N MET A 350 25.76 27.92 -5.64
CA MET A 350 24.40 27.35 -5.73
C MET A 350 24.35 25.86 -5.34
N ALA A 351 25.47 25.14 -5.44
CA ALA A 351 25.56 23.74 -5.01
C ALA A 351 25.53 23.63 -3.48
N GLN A 352 26.18 24.54 -2.76
CA GLN A 352 26.08 24.66 -1.30
C GLN A 352 24.66 25.03 -0.87
N ASP A 353 24.04 26.03 -1.51
CA ASP A 353 22.67 26.43 -1.19
C ASP A 353 21.69 25.27 -1.38
N ARG A 354 21.79 24.57 -2.52
CA ARG A 354 20.99 23.38 -2.79
C ARG A 354 21.25 22.27 -1.78
N ALA A 355 22.51 21.96 -1.46
CA ALA A 355 22.87 20.93 -0.48
C ALA A 355 22.30 21.26 0.90
N ASN A 356 22.30 22.54 1.28
CA ASN A 356 21.67 23.03 2.50
C ASN A 356 20.15 22.93 2.45
N GLU A 357 19.51 23.27 1.33
CA GLU A 357 18.04 23.20 1.20
C GLU A 357 17.51 21.77 1.28
N ILE A 358 18.19 20.80 0.64
CA ILE A 358 17.70 19.43 0.54
C ILE A 358 18.08 18.54 1.73
N SER A 359 19.15 18.88 2.46
CA SER A 359 19.64 18.04 3.56
C SER A 359 18.83 18.27 4.84
N GLN A 360 18.37 17.17 5.42
CA GLN A 360 17.56 17.17 6.63
C GLN A 360 18.41 16.83 7.88
N GLY A 361 17.94 17.25 9.04
CA GLY A 361 18.49 16.91 10.35
C GLY A 361 17.42 16.43 11.31
N GLY A 362 17.78 16.25 12.57
CA GLY A 362 16.82 15.97 13.65
C GLY A 362 16.45 14.49 13.80
N ALA A 363 15.53 14.23 14.72
CA ALA A 363 15.27 12.88 15.24
C ALA A 363 14.76 11.90 14.17
N ILE A 364 13.87 12.35 13.28
CA ILE A 364 13.32 11.49 12.21
C ILE A 364 14.43 11.04 11.25
N LYS A 365 15.28 11.96 10.78
CA LYS A 365 16.39 11.60 9.87
C LYS A 365 17.40 10.71 10.60
N ALA A 366 17.75 11.03 11.84
CA ALA A 366 18.66 10.22 12.65
C ALA A 366 18.13 8.79 12.85
N ALA A 367 16.85 8.61 13.19
CA ALA A 367 16.21 7.31 13.34
C ALA A 367 16.14 6.52 12.02
N SER A 368 15.94 7.19 10.88
CA SER A 368 16.01 6.55 9.56
C SER A 368 17.43 6.05 9.24
N LEU A 369 18.46 6.87 9.47
CA LEU A 369 19.86 6.47 9.26
C LEU A 369 20.28 5.34 10.21
N ALA A 370 19.87 5.41 11.48
CA ALA A 370 20.08 4.34 12.45
C ALA A 370 19.38 3.05 12.02
N GLY A 371 18.20 3.13 11.39
CA GLY A 371 17.53 1.97 10.79
C GLY A 371 18.33 1.33 9.66
N LEU A 372 18.86 2.15 8.75
CA LEU A 372 19.74 1.66 7.67
C LEU A 372 21.01 1.00 8.22
N LEU A 373 21.49 1.45 9.39
CA LEU A 373 22.69 0.91 9.99
C LEU A 373 22.43 -0.34 10.86
N PHE A 374 21.39 -0.34 11.71
CA PHE A 374 21.17 -1.36 12.73
C PHE A 374 19.99 -2.30 12.45
N ASN A 375 19.17 -2.02 11.42
CA ASN A 375 18.10 -2.90 10.95
C ASN A 375 17.71 -2.64 9.48
N HIS A 376 18.66 -2.82 8.57
CA HIS A 376 18.49 -2.55 7.14
C HIS A 376 17.45 -3.48 6.48
N LYS A 377 16.70 -2.95 5.48
CA LYS A 377 15.66 -3.69 4.74
C LYS A 377 16.19 -4.83 3.87
N ASP A 378 17.42 -4.66 3.36
CA ASP A 378 18.23 -5.69 2.72
C ASP A 378 19.03 -6.43 3.80
N ASP A 379 18.80 -7.74 3.91
CA ASP A 379 19.36 -8.62 4.94
C ASP A 379 20.88 -8.84 4.79
N LYS A 380 21.47 -8.41 3.67
CA LYS A 380 22.92 -8.49 3.42
C LYS A 380 23.69 -7.21 3.81
N LYS A 381 22.99 -6.14 4.16
CA LYS A 381 23.58 -4.81 4.40
C LYS A 381 23.34 -4.37 5.84
N GLY A 382 24.22 -3.49 6.34
CA GLY A 382 24.13 -2.93 7.69
C GLY A 382 24.99 -3.69 8.71
N LEU A 383 24.78 -3.34 9.99
CA LEU A 383 25.50 -3.82 11.17
C LEU A 383 24.60 -4.64 12.10
N GLN A 384 23.46 -5.16 11.63
CA GLN A 384 22.40 -5.78 12.45
C GLN A 384 22.94 -6.84 13.42
N ASP A 385 23.71 -7.79 12.90
CA ASP A 385 24.23 -8.89 13.73
C ASP A 385 25.38 -8.41 14.61
N THR A 386 26.22 -7.49 14.14
CA THR A 386 27.25 -6.83 14.96
C THR A 386 26.63 -6.09 16.14
N TYR A 387 25.59 -5.31 15.88
CA TYR A 387 24.78 -4.59 16.86
C TYR A 387 24.17 -5.56 17.88
N ARG A 388 23.53 -6.65 17.41
CA ARG A 388 22.92 -7.66 18.29
C ARG A 388 23.95 -8.32 19.20
N ASN A 389 25.07 -8.76 18.64
CA ASN A 389 26.13 -9.42 19.40
C ASN A 389 26.75 -8.48 20.44
N PHE A 390 27.00 -7.22 20.06
CA PHE A 390 27.50 -6.21 20.99
C PHE A 390 26.51 -5.95 22.12
N PHE A 391 25.23 -5.71 21.81
CA PHE A 391 24.23 -5.43 22.84
C PHE A 391 23.97 -6.66 23.73
N GLU A 392 23.99 -7.88 23.17
CA GLU A 392 23.87 -9.11 23.96
C GLU A 392 25.03 -9.28 24.95
N LEU A 393 26.25 -8.90 24.57
CA LEU A 393 27.41 -8.92 25.47
C LEU A 393 27.23 -7.97 26.68
N TYR A 394 26.69 -6.77 26.46
CA TYR A 394 26.58 -5.74 27.53
C TYR A 394 25.27 -5.80 28.31
N LEU A 395 24.17 -6.25 27.69
CA LEU A 395 22.84 -6.32 28.30
C LEU A 395 22.49 -7.74 28.78
N GLY A 396 23.17 -8.77 28.28
CA GLY A 396 22.87 -10.17 28.58
C GLY A 396 21.69 -10.75 27.79
N TYR A 397 21.14 -10.01 26.83
CA TYR A 397 20.06 -10.46 25.95
C TYR A 397 20.11 -9.73 24.60
N ALA A 398 19.63 -10.40 23.55
CA ALA A 398 19.57 -9.82 22.21
C ALA A 398 18.48 -8.75 22.11
N VAL A 399 18.82 -7.61 21.50
CA VAL A 399 17.90 -6.50 21.23
C VAL A 399 17.70 -6.33 19.73
N ALA A 400 16.47 -6.03 19.31
CA ALA A 400 16.16 -5.74 17.91
C ALA A 400 15.87 -4.25 17.74
N PHE A 401 16.62 -3.59 16.87
CA PHE A 401 16.36 -2.18 16.56
C PHE A 401 15.03 -2.03 15.81
N PRO A 402 14.23 -0.97 16.05
CA PRO A 402 12.95 -0.74 15.36
C PRO A 402 13.09 -0.67 13.82
N GLN A 403 12.04 -1.09 13.10
CA GLN A 403 12.07 -1.27 11.63
C GLN A 403 11.84 0.03 10.83
N THR A 404 12.60 1.09 11.11
CA THR A 404 12.48 2.39 10.43
C THR A 404 12.85 2.31 8.93
N SER A 405 13.78 1.42 8.55
CA SER A 405 14.17 1.17 7.15
C SER A 405 13.06 0.53 6.29
N SER A 406 12.03 -0.04 6.94
CA SER A 406 10.88 -0.68 6.30
C SER A 406 9.57 0.06 6.61
N THR A 407 9.67 1.32 7.04
CA THR A 407 8.55 2.26 7.26
C THR A 407 7.39 1.70 8.10
N ARG A 408 7.69 0.86 9.09
CA ARG A 408 6.64 0.36 9.99
C ARG A 408 6.02 1.48 10.83
N PHE A 409 4.73 1.37 11.11
CA PHE A 409 4.03 2.27 12.03
C PHE A 409 4.78 2.37 13.37
N GLN A 410 4.81 3.57 13.93
CA GLN A 410 5.50 3.93 15.19
C GLN A 410 7.03 3.72 15.19
N SER A 411 7.64 3.16 14.14
CA SER A 411 9.05 2.74 14.18
C SER A 411 10.02 3.89 14.47
N HIS A 412 9.78 5.10 13.96
CA HIS A 412 10.64 6.26 14.26
C HIS A 412 10.51 6.74 15.71
N LEU A 413 9.30 6.63 16.27
CA LEU A 413 9.05 6.94 17.67
C LEU A 413 9.74 5.90 18.58
N GLU A 414 9.58 4.60 18.27
CA GLU A 414 10.25 3.50 18.98
C GLU A 414 11.77 3.60 18.87
N ALA A 415 12.31 3.94 17.68
CA ALA A 415 13.73 4.11 17.45
C ALA A 415 14.29 5.27 18.28
N SER A 416 13.53 6.36 18.42
CA SER A 416 13.93 7.47 19.28
C SER A 416 14.04 7.03 20.75
N ALA A 417 13.07 6.28 21.25
CA ALA A 417 13.11 5.73 22.61
C ALA A 417 14.32 4.78 22.80
N GLU A 418 14.53 3.88 21.83
CA GLU A 418 15.63 2.91 21.84
C GLU A 418 17.01 3.58 21.87
N LEU A 419 17.23 4.54 20.97
CA LEU A 419 18.49 5.29 20.88
C LEU A 419 18.77 6.07 22.15
N LEU A 420 17.74 6.65 22.80
CA LEU A 420 17.93 7.38 24.06
C LEU A 420 18.28 6.45 25.22
N ILE A 421 17.57 5.32 25.38
CA ILE A 421 17.80 4.38 26.48
C ILE A 421 19.23 3.84 26.45
N HIS A 422 19.71 3.47 25.27
CA HIS A 422 21.01 2.85 25.08
C HIS A 422 22.05 3.78 24.45
N LEU A 423 21.87 5.11 24.57
CA LEU A 423 22.72 6.12 23.94
C LEU A 423 24.22 5.88 24.13
N PRO A 424 24.73 5.60 25.36
CA PRO A 424 26.15 5.32 25.55
C PRO A 424 26.63 4.08 24.79
N LEU A 425 25.82 3.01 24.74
CA LEU A 425 26.18 1.78 24.05
C LEU A 425 26.22 1.97 22.54
N TYR A 426 25.30 2.76 21.97
CA TYR A 426 25.34 3.09 20.54
C TYR A 426 26.59 3.89 20.17
N LEU A 427 26.98 4.87 21.00
CA LEU A 427 28.20 5.63 20.77
C LEU A 427 29.46 4.73 20.87
N SER A 428 29.52 3.85 21.87
CA SER A 428 30.62 2.87 22.01
C SER A 428 30.69 1.90 20.83
N LEU A 429 29.55 1.34 20.41
CA LEU A 429 29.48 0.45 19.26
C LEU A 429 29.99 1.13 17.98
N LEU A 430 29.59 2.37 17.72
CA LEU A 430 30.04 3.11 16.54
C LEU A 430 31.55 3.34 16.57
N LEU A 431 32.12 3.69 17.72
CA LEU A 431 33.57 3.84 17.88
C LEU A 431 34.31 2.52 17.65
N GLU A 432 33.81 1.40 18.19
CA GLU A 432 34.42 0.09 17.95
C GLU A 432 34.35 -0.32 16.47
N VAL A 433 33.21 -0.06 15.81
CA VAL A 433 33.06 -0.29 14.36
C VAL A 433 34.04 0.55 13.55
N LYS A 434 34.27 1.80 13.95
CA LYS A 434 35.26 2.67 13.31
C LYS A 434 36.68 2.11 13.50
N ASP A 435 37.04 1.74 14.71
CA ASP A 435 38.40 1.32 15.07
C ASP A 435 38.76 -0.05 14.46
N ASN A 436 37.75 -0.91 14.24
CA ASN A 436 37.93 -2.21 13.59
C ASN A 436 38.14 -2.12 12.06
N LYS A 437 37.98 -0.95 11.44
CA LYS A 437 38.23 -0.76 10.01
C LYS A 437 39.70 -0.52 9.74
N GLU A 438 40.20 -1.01 8.61
CA GLU A 438 41.60 -0.81 8.19
C GLU A 438 42.04 0.66 8.19
N LYS A 439 41.15 1.58 7.80
CA LYS A 439 41.43 3.02 7.75
C LYS A 439 41.11 3.75 9.05
N GLY A 440 40.49 3.08 10.05
CA GLY A 440 40.12 3.69 11.33
C GLY A 440 39.16 4.89 11.22
N ASN A 441 38.33 4.97 10.18
CA ASN A 441 37.47 6.12 9.89
C ASN A 441 36.01 5.69 9.71
N PHE A 442 35.09 6.57 10.11
CA PHE A 442 33.66 6.40 9.81
C PHE A 442 33.41 6.52 8.31
N ASN A 443 32.43 5.75 7.80
CA ASN A 443 31.77 6.13 6.55
C ASN A 443 30.77 7.28 6.81
N HIS A 444 30.24 7.89 5.74
CA HIS A 444 29.33 9.03 5.88
C HIS A 444 28.05 8.69 6.67
N LEU A 445 27.49 7.49 6.49
CA LEU A 445 26.29 7.05 7.20
C LEU A 445 26.54 6.94 8.72
N GLU A 446 27.60 6.23 9.11
CA GLU A 446 28.01 6.05 10.51
C GLU A 446 28.35 7.39 11.16
N ASN A 447 29.08 8.26 10.45
CA ASN A 447 29.44 9.57 10.96
C ASN A 447 28.19 10.43 11.21
N ASN A 448 27.21 10.40 10.31
CA ASN A 448 25.95 11.12 10.50
C ASN A 448 25.18 10.60 11.72
N VAL A 449 25.09 9.28 11.92
CA VAL A 449 24.46 8.72 13.11
C VAL A 449 25.24 9.12 14.37
N TYR A 450 26.57 9.01 14.34
CA TYR A 450 27.43 9.37 15.47
C TYR A 450 27.29 10.86 15.86
N ILE A 451 27.24 11.77 14.88
CA ILE A 451 27.01 13.21 15.10
C ILE A 451 25.60 13.44 15.67
N ALA A 452 24.57 12.84 15.08
CA ALA A 452 23.19 13.01 15.50
C ALA A 452 22.96 12.60 16.97
N LEU A 453 23.63 11.52 17.42
CA LEU A 453 23.53 11.02 18.80
C LEU A 453 24.26 11.88 19.84
N GLN A 454 25.04 12.88 19.41
CA GLN A 454 25.68 13.86 20.31
C GLN A 454 25.02 15.24 20.24
N ASP A 455 24.15 15.46 19.25
CA ASP A 455 23.52 16.75 18.98
C ASP A 455 22.33 17.00 19.92
N ILE A 456 22.45 17.98 20.81
CA ILE A 456 21.44 18.30 21.83
C ILE A 456 20.06 18.60 21.24
N PRO A 457 19.90 19.41 20.17
CA PRO A 457 18.61 19.59 19.50
C PRO A 457 18.04 18.28 18.95
N THR A 458 18.84 17.42 18.30
CA THR A 458 18.38 16.09 17.84
C THR A 458 17.90 15.22 19.00
N LEU A 459 18.65 15.16 20.11
CA LEU A 459 18.25 14.42 21.31
C LEU A 459 16.99 15.01 21.96
N THR A 460 16.79 16.34 21.87
CA THR A 460 15.59 17.04 22.33
C THR A 460 14.36 16.59 21.52
N GLU A 461 14.48 16.51 20.20
CA GLU A 461 13.42 15.98 19.34
C GLU A 461 13.14 14.50 19.63
N MET A 462 14.16 13.66 19.81
CA MET A 462 13.98 12.24 20.17
C MET A 462 13.23 12.08 21.49
N ALA A 463 13.52 12.92 22.48
CA ALA A 463 12.82 12.94 23.75
C ALA A 463 11.34 13.34 23.58
N ALA A 464 11.03 14.35 22.78
CA ALA A 464 9.65 14.73 22.47
C ALA A 464 8.87 13.59 21.77
N LEU A 465 9.48 12.93 20.78
CA LEU A 465 8.90 11.76 20.10
C LEU A 465 8.65 10.61 21.08
N THR A 466 9.58 10.36 22.00
CA THR A 466 9.48 9.32 23.03
C THR A 466 8.34 9.60 24.03
N LEU A 467 8.15 10.85 24.43
CA LEU A 467 7.03 11.24 25.29
C LEU A 467 5.69 11.04 24.59
N TYR A 468 5.57 11.46 23.31
CA TYR A 468 4.37 11.24 22.52
C TYR A 468 4.09 9.75 22.28
N LEU A 469 5.14 8.94 22.07
CA LEU A 469 5.07 7.49 21.94
C LEU A 469 4.32 6.88 23.13
N LEU A 470 4.75 7.22 24.34
CA LEU A 470 4.21 6.68 25.58
C LEU A 470 2.84 7.27 25.93
N ALA A 471 2.64 8.58 25.71
CA ALA A 471 1.44 9.30 26.10
C ALA A 471 0.23 9.05 25.18
N ILE A 472 0.47 8.92 23.87
CA ILE A 472 -0.58 8.84 22.85
C ILE A 472 -0.45 7.55 22.04
N SER A 473 0.69 7.35 21.38
CA SER A 473 0.83 6.40 20.28
C SER A 473 0.62 4.94 20.74
N HIS A 474 1.31 4.50 21.80
CA HIS A 474 1.14 3.15 22.37
C HIS A 474 -0.29 2.92 22.91
N PRO A 475 -0.84 3.77 23.79
CA PRO A 475 -2.23 3.66 24.22
C PRO A 475 -3.24 3.61 23.07
N TYR A 476 -3.04 4.44 22.04
CA TYR A 476 -3.91 4.48 20.87
C TYR A 476 -3.86 3.13 20.12
N MET A 477 -2.66 2.64 19.83
CA MET A 477 -2.47 1.38 19.11
C MET A 477 -3.00 0.17 19.87
N ARG A 478 -2.90 0.19 21.21
CA ARG A 478 -3.50 -0.82 22.09
C ARG A 478 -5.01 -0.88 21.96
N VAL A 479 -5.68 0.27 21.85
CA VAL A 479 -7.13 0.32 21.68
C VAL A 479 -7.53 -0.14 20.28
N VAL A 480 -6.94 0.41 19.23
CA VAL A 480 -7.42 0.16 17.85
C VAL A 480 -7.07 -1.23 17.32
N ARG A 481 -5.99 -1.86 17.81
CA ARG A 481 -5.69 -3.27 17.50
C ARG A 481 -6.59 -4.25 18.27
N GLY A 482 -7.21 -3.81 19.38
CA GLY A 482 -8.05 -4.65 20.22
C GLY A 482 -7.29 -5.78 20.93
N SER A 483 -8.03 -6.67 21.59
CA SER A 483 -7.47 -7.83 22.28
C SER A 483 -7.49 -9.07 21.38
N GLY A 484 -6.43 -9.29 20.60
CA GLY A 484 -6.21 -10.51 19.82
C GLY A 484 -7.37 -10.91 18.90
N GLU A 485 -8.29 -11.73 19.42
CA GLU A 485 -9.49 -12.22 18.71
C GLU A 485 -10.58 -11.16 18.54
N HIS A 486 -10.62 -10.11 19.38
CA HIS A 486 -11.59 -9.02 19.25
C HIS A 486 -11.06 -7.90 18.36
N ARG A 487 -11.59 -7.86 17.12
CA ARG A 487 -11.37 -6.74 16.21
C ARG A 487 -12.26 -5.56 16.60
N VAL A 488 -11.70 -4.37 16.49
CA VAL A 488 -12.44 -3.11 16.69
C VAL A 488 -13.07 -2.68 15.37
N ASN A 489 -14.34 -2.32 15.44
CA ASN A 489 -15.05 -1.72 14.31
C ASN A 489 -14.72 -0.23 14.23
N ALA A 490 -14.26 0.22 13.06
CA ALA A 490 -13.77 1.58 12.86
C ALA A 490 -14.86 2.64 13.12
N ILE A 491 -16.12 2.34 12.81
CA ILE A 491 -17.24 3.27 12.99
C ILE A 491 -17.57 3.52 14.48
N ASP A 492 -17.10 2.67 15.38
CA ASP A 492 -17.30 2.81 16.83
C ASP A 492 -16.21 3.65 17.51
N LEU A 493 -15.22 4.13 16.74
CA LEU A 493 -14.07 4.88 17.28
C LEU A 493 -14.32 6.39 17.45
N ALA A 494 -15.47 6.92 17.06
CA ALA A 494 -15.77 8.36 17.10
C ALA A 494 -15.47 8.98 18.49
N THR A 495 -16.07 8.43 19.54
CA THR A 495 -15.85 8.91 20.93
C THR A 495 -14.40 8.74 21.38
N PHE A 496 -13.72 7.70 20.90
CA PHE A 496 -12.31 7.47 21.22
C PHE A 496 -11.41 8.52 20.55
N HIS A 497 -11.68 8.92 19.31
CA HIS A 497 -10.94 9.99 18.64
C HIS A 497 -11.17 11.36 19.28
N GLU A 498 -12.37 11.64 19.81
CA GLU A 498 -12.58 12.84 20.64
C GLU A 498 -11.73 12.78 21.92
N LYS A 499 -11.62 11.61 22.57
CA LYS A 499 -10.73 11.42 23.72
C LYS A 499 -9.26 11.65 23.37
N VAL A 500 -8.81 11.19 22.20
CA VAL A 500 -7.43 11.44 21.71
C VAL A 500 -7.18 12.93 21.58
N LYS A 501 -8.08 13.67 20.91
CA LYS A 501 -7.97 15.13 20.74
C LYS A 501 -7.98 15.86 22.08
N GLY A 502 -8.88 15.48 22.99
CA GLY A 502 -8.93 16.03 24.34
C GLY A 502 -7.66 15.76 25.14
N HIS A 503 -7.07 14.57 25.02
CA HIS A 503 -5.81 14.24 25.69
C HIS A 503 -4.62 15.03 25.12
N CYS A 504 -4.55 15.20 23.79
CA CYS A 504 -3.56 16.08 23.18
C CYS A 504 -3.69 17.52 23.70
N GLN A 505 -4.90 18.07 23.80
CA GLN A 505 -5.13 19.40 24.37
C GLN A 505 -4.66 19.48 25.83
N ASN A 506 -4.98 18.46 26.64
CA ASN A 506 -4.54 18.40 28.03
C ASN A 506 -3.00 18.36 28.17
N LEU A 507 -2.30 17.65 27.27
CA LEU A 507 -0.84 17.63 27.23
C LEU A 507 -0.22 18.96 26.77
N ILE A 508 -0.93 19.73 25.93
CA ILE A 508 -0.53 21.09 25.53
C ILE A 508 -0.68 22.05 26.72
N ASP A 509 -1.83 21.99 27.39
CA ASP A 509 -2.16 22.89 28.51
C ASP A 509 -1.30 22.56 29.75
N ASN A 510 -1.05 21.27 30.00
CA ASN A 510 -0.36 20.76 31.18
C ASN A 510 0.74 19.75 30.79
N PRO A 511 1.84 20.17 30.13
CA PRO A 511 2.87 19.25 29.65
C PRO A 511 3.65 18.56 30.79
N ASP A 512 3.56 19.05 32.02
CA ASP A 512 4.11 18.41 33.22
C ASP A 512 3.48 17.05 33.52
N LEU A 513 2.31 16.74 32.96
CA LEU A 513 1.71 15.41 33.00
C LEU A 513 2.63 14.30 32.48
N VAL A 514 3.62 14.66 31.65
CA VAL A 514 4.66 13.74 31.16
C VAL A 514 6.09 14.25 31.39
N LEU A 515 6.29 15.56 31.59
CA LEU A 515 7.62 16.15 31.81
C LEU A 515 8.07 16.19 33.27
N ALA A 516 7.14 16.21 34.23
CA ALA A 516 7.51 16.32 35.63
C ALA A 516 8.13 15.02 36.16
N PRO A 517 9.07 15.08 37.13
CA PRO A 517 9.67 13.88 37.71
C PRO A 517 8.67 12.93 38.38
N ASP A 518 7.53 13.45 38.82
CA ASP A 518 6.41 12.72 39.43
C ASP A 518 5.27 12.41 38.44
N ALA A 519 5.51 12.58 37.13
CA ALA A 519 4.55 12.27 36.09
C ALA A 519 3.99 10.84 36.23
N CYS A 520 2.67 10.73 36.29
CA CYS A 520 1.96 9.47 36.50
C CYS A 520 1.25 9.01 35.23
N PHE A 521 1.29 7.71 34.97
CA PHE A 521 0.59 7.11 33.82
C PHE A 521 -0.93 7.29 33.88
N THR A 522 -1.51 7.42 35.08
CA THR A 522 -2.97 7.59 35.25
C THR A 522 -3.50 8.87 34.60
N THR A 523 -2.65 9.90 34.48
CA THR A 523 -3.01 11.20 33.93
C THR A 523 -2.21 11.55 32.68
N GLY A 524 -1.00 11.01 32.52
CA GLY A 524 -0.16 11.25 31.35
C GLY A 524 -0.46 10.35 30.17
N ALA A 525 -0.94 9.11 30.40
CA ALA A 525 -1.25 8.17 29.33
C ALA A 525 -2.71 8.31 28.89
N LEU A 526 -2.96 8.30 27.58
CA LEU A 526 -4.31 8.42 27.00
C LEU A 526 -5.31 7.37 27.53
N ASP A 527 -4.83 6.15 27.82
CA ASP A 527 -5.67 5.07 28.35
C ASP A 527 -5.57 4.90 29.87
N GLY A 528 -4.78 5.74 30.55
CA GLY A 528 -4.56 5.69 31.99
C GLY A 528 -3.87 4.40 32.48
N LYS A 529 -3.28 3.62 31.58
CA LYS A 529 -2.57 2.37 31.91
C LYS A 529 -1.07 2.63 31.98
N THR A 530 -0.34 1.68 32.59
CA THR A 530 1.11 1.74 32.72
C THR A 530 1.80 1.96 31.38
N TRP A 531 2.84 2.80 31.41
CA TRP A 531 3.75 3.01 30.29
C TRP A 531 4.30 1.67 29.79
N GLU A 532 4.34 1.48 28.48
CA GLU A 532 4.83 0.22 27.90
C GLU A 532 6.35 0.08 28.05
N ARG A 533 7.07 1.21 27.95
CA ARG A 533 8.51 1.32 28.18
C ARG A 533 8.79 2.39 29.25
N PRO A 534 8.53 2.13 30.55
CA PRO A 534 8.76 3.12 31.60
C PRO A 534 10.23 3.58 31.67
N GLU A 535 11.18 2.74 31.28
CA GLU A 535 12.60 3.06 31.20
C GLU A 535 12.92 4.18 30.20
N ALA A 536 12.12 4.32 29.13
CA ALA A 536 12.25 5.42 28.18
C ALA A 536 11.85 6.76 28.83
N LEU A 537 10.76 6.78 29.61
CA LEU A 537 10.32 7.97 30.33
C LEU A 537 11.38 8.43 31.34
N TYR A 538 11.88 7.51 32.18
CA TYR A 538 12.92 7.83 33.16
C TYR A 538 14.21 8.33 32.49
N THR A 539 14.53 7.80 31.31
CA THR A 539 15.67 8.29 30.53
C THR A 539 15.48 9.72 30.08
N VAL A 540 14.29 10.06 29.55
CA VAL A 540 13.95 11.44 29.17
C VAL A 540 14.03 12.37 30.38
N HIS A 541 13.45 12.01 31.53
CA HIS A 541 13.51 12.82 32.75
C HIS A 541 14.93 13.08 33.24
N ARG A 542 15.78 12.04 33.21
CA ARG A 542 17.21 12.16 33.56
C ARG A 542 17.97 13.06 32.59
N MET A 543 17.57 13.10 31.33
CA MET A 543 18.19 13.96 30.31
C MET A 543 17.61 15.37 30.30
N ALA A 544 16.38 15.58 30.76
CA ALA A 544 15.66 16.85 30.68
C ALA A 544 16.47 18.09 31.15
N PRO A 545 17.26 18.03 32.25
CA PRO A 545 18.11 19.17 32.65
C PRO A 545 19.14 19.62 31.59
N LYS A 546 19.51 18.73 30.66
CA LYS A 546 20.44 18.98 29.55
C LYS A 546 19.74 19.33 28.24
N LEU A 547 18.41 19.30 28.21
CA LEU A 547 17.58 19.52 27.02
C LEU A 547 16.73 20.79 27.22
N PRO A 548 17.33 22.00 27.11
CA PRO A 548 16.69 23.26 27.54
C PRO A 548 15.40 23.59 26.78
N HIS A 549 15.22 23.03 25.58
CA HIS A 549 14.06 23.31 24.73
C HIS A 549 13.02 22.17 24.70
N LEU A 550 13.20 21.11 25.51
CA LEU A 550 12.34 19.93 25.51
C LEU A 550 10.86 20.26 25.66
N ARG A 551 10.51 21.14 26.61
CA ARG A 551 9.12 21.54 26.84
C ARG A 551 8.49 22.16 25.58
N GLY A 552 9.17 23.14 24.98
CA GLY A 552 8.65 23.82 23.79
C GLY A 552 8.56 22.89 22.59
N CYS A 553 9.58 22.06 22.36
CA CYS A 553 9.56 21.05 21.30
C CYS A 553 8.41 20.05 21.47
N PHE A 554 8.21 19.54 22.69
CA PHE A 554 7.12 18.60 22.98
C PHE A 554 5.75 19.25 22.77
N VAL A 555 5.52 20.44 23.32
CA VAL A 555 4.24 21.15 23.13
C VAL A 555 3.97 21.42 21.65
N SER A 556 4.94 21.96 20.91
CA SER A 556 4.78 22.20 19.47
C SER A 556 4.55 20.91 18.67
N PHE A 557 5.17 19.79 19.07
CA PHE A 557 4.89 18.49 18.48
C PHE A 557 3.42 18.09 18.70
N VAL A 558 2.91 18.19 19.94
CA VAL A 558 1.53 17.80 20.25
C VAL A 558 0.51 18.73 19.58
N GLU A 559 0.80 20.03 19.44
CA GLU A 559 -0.02 20.97 18.66
C GLU A 559 -0.18 20.52 17.20
N GLY A 560 0.94 20.21 16.53
CA GLY A 560 0.91 19.72 15.14
C GLY A 560 0.21 18.37 14.99
N ALA A 561 0.36 17.49 15.99
CA ALA A 561 -0.36 16.23 16.06
C ALA A 561 -1.87 16.45 16.24
N LEU A 562 -2.30 17.35 17.15
CA LEU A 562 -3.71 17.67 17.41
C LEU A 562 -4.40 18.24 16.17
N GLU A 563 -3.77 19.20 15.49
CA GLU A 563 -4.29 19.75 14.23
C GLU A 563 -4.51 18.62 13.20
N THR A 564 -3.56 17.70 13.13
CA THR A 564 -3.60 16.59 12.19
C THR A 564 -4.62 15.52 12.58
N TRP A 565 -4.80 15.22 13.87
CA TRP A 565 -5.91 14.41 14.35
C TRP A 565 -7.26 15.01 13.93
N GLY A 566 -7.43 16.33 14.02
CA GLY A 566 -8.63 17.02 13.54
C GLY A 566 -8.92 16.77 12.06
N ARG A 567 -7.89 16.85 11.20
CA ARG A 567 -8.02 16.60 9.75
C ARG A 567 -8.33 15.13 9.43
N PHE A 568 -7.61 14.21 10.05
CA PHE A 568 -7.67 12.77 9.79
C PHE A 568 -8.75 12.03 10.62
N THR A 569 -9.64 12.75 11.30
CA THR A 569 -10.84 12.18 11.96
C THR A 569 -12.12 12.87 11.48
N SER A 570 -12.06 13.57 10.35
CA SER A 570 -13.16 14.34 9.79
C SER A 570 -14.37 13.48 9.37
N GLU A 571 -14.17 12.19 9.12
CA GLU A 571 -15.26 11.24 8.85
C GLU A 571 -16.18 10.99 10.06
N PHE A 572 -15.73 11.33 11.28
CA PHE A 572 -16.49 11.19 12.53
C PHE A 572 -17.16 12.49 12.99
N THR A 573 -17.21 13.51 12.13
CA THR A 573 -17.87 14.78 12.45
C THR A 573 -19.34 14.57 12.85
N HIS A 574 -19.82 15.38 13.80
CA HIS A 574 -21.22 15.33 14.22
C HIS A 574 -22.16 15.67 13.06
N GLY A 575 -23.23 14.89 12.91
CA GLY A 575 -24.06 14.93 11.71
C GLY A 575 -23.35 14.42 10.45
N GLY A 576 -22.20 13.75 10.56
CA GLY A 576 -21.54 13.07 9.45
C GLY A 576 -22.26 11.77 9.04
N ALA A 577 -21.77 11.08 8.02
CA ALA A 577 -22.38 9.84 7.54
C ALA A 577 -22.39 8.74 8.61
N ILE A 578 -21.32 8.63 9.40
CA ILE A 578 -21.18 7.64 10.48
C ILE A 578 -22.13 7.97 11.65
N ASP A 579 -22.23 9.24 12.02
CA ASP A 579 -23.05 9.70 13.15
C ASP A 579 -24.56 9.50 12.90
N ARG A 580 -24.99 9.65 11.63
CA ARG A 580 -26.38 9.44 11.22
C ARG A 580 -26.82 7.99 11.12
N LEU A 581 -25.91 7.02 11.27
CA LEU A 581 -26.24 5.60 11.15
C LEU A 581 -27.23 5.16 12.23
N THR A 582 -28.30 4.49 11.80
CA THR A 582 -29.24 3.84 12.74
C THR A 582 -28.59 2.63 13.41
N VAL A 583 -29.17 2.17 14.52
CA VAL A 583 -28.70 0.97 15.24
C VAL A 583 -28.67 -0.26 14.33
N ASP A 584 -29.64 -0.40 13.43
CA ASP A 584 -29.70 -1.57 12.53
C ASP A 584 -28.72 -1.46 11.37
N GLN A 585 -28.44 -0.25 10.87
CA GLN A 585 -27.38 -0.03 9.89
C GLN A 585 -26.00 -0.30 10.47
N LYS A 586 -25.74 0.10 11.73
CA LYS A 586 -24.48 -0.20 12.42
C LYS A 586 -24.23 -1.71 12.54
N LYS A 587 -25.25 -2.54 12.74
CA LYS A 587 -25.12 -4.02 12.79
C LYS A 587 -24.70 -4.63 11.45
N LYS A 588 -24.96 -3.95 10.34
CA LYS A 588 -24.61 -4.39 8.97
C LYS A 588 -23.22 -3.93 8.53
N ILE A 589 -22.59 -3.01 9.26
CA ILE A 589 -21.33 -2.39 8.88
C ILE A 589 -20.25 -2.74 9.89
N PHE A 590 -19.30 -3.55 9.46
CA PHE A 590 -18.08 -3.80 10.20
C PHE A 590 -16.87 -3.46 9.34
N ILE A 591 -16.16 -2.39 9.66
CA ILE A 591 -14.90 -2.01 8.98
C ILE A 591 -13.79 -2.23 10.00
N SER A 592 -12.79 -3.05 9.68
CA SER A 592 -11.67 -3.25 10.60
C SER A 592 -10.93 -1.92 10.84
N ALA A 593 -10.71 -1.55 12.10
CA ALA A 593 -10.01 -0.31 12.45
C ALA A 593 -8.58 -0.25 11.91
N THR A 594 -7.90 -1.40 11.80
CA THR A 594 -6.55 -1.52 11.24
C THR A 594 -6.55 -2.27 9.92
N ASN A 595 -5.49 -2.07 9.15
CA ASN A 595 -5.27 -2.74 7.88
C ASN A 595 -4.32 -3.96 7.99
N ASP A 596 -4.06 -4.43 9.22
CA ASP A 596 -3.06 -5.47 9.51
C ASP A 596 -3.31 -6.77 8.72
N HIS A 597 -4.57 -7.09 8.42
CA HIS A 597 -4.91 -8.29 7.64
C HIS A 597 -4.46 -8.20 6.19
N ASN A 598 -4.53 -7.03 5.55
CA ASN A 598 -4.06 -6.85 4.18
C ASN A 598 -2.54 -6.87 4.11
N GLU A 599 -1.87 -6.11 4.99
CA GLU A 599 -0.41 -6.10 5.09
C GLU A 599 0.15 -7.49 5.42
N GLY A 600 -0.51 -8.21 6.35
CA GLY A 600 -0.17 -9.58 6.71
C GLY A 600 -0.30 -10.55 5.54
N ALA A 601 -1.34 -10.41 4.71
CA ALA A 601 -1.54 -11.23 3.52
C ALA A 601 -0.45 -10.97 2.47
N LEU A 602 -0.10 -9.71 2.21
CA LEU A 602 0.96 -9.31 1.26
C LEU A 602 2.34 -9.74 1.75
N GLY A 603 2.63 -9.56 3.05
CA GLY A 603 3.84 -10.06 3.68
C GLY A 603 3.94 -11.59 3.63
N GLY A 604 2.80 -12.27 3.77
CA GLY A 604 2.65 -13.71 3.57
C GLY A 604 3.00 -14.13 2.13
N LEU A 605 2.46 -13.44 1.13
CA LEU A 605 2.76 -13.68 -0.28
C LEU A 605 4.26 -13.52 -0.58
N ARG A 606 4.88 -12.44 -0.09
CA ARG A 606 6.33 -12.20 -0.25
C ARG A 606 7.15 -13.38 0.29
N LYS A 607 6.82 -13.86 1.49
CA LYS A 607 7.48 -15.04 2.10
C LYS A 607 7.23 -16.31 1.29
N SER A 608 6.01 -16.50 0.77
CA SER A 608 5.69 -17.66 -0.08
C SER A 608 6.52 -17.68 -1.36
N PHE A 609 6.64 -16.56 -2.07
CA PHE A 609 7.48 -16.46 -3.27
C PHE A 609 8.96 -16.63 -2.98
N TRP A 610 9.44 -16.19 -1.82
CA TRP A 610 10.82 -16.42 -1.42
C TRP A 610 11.11 -17.90 -1.17
N ARG A 611 10.22 -18.62 -0.47
CA ARG A 611 10.38 -20.06 -0.20
C ARG A 611 10.16 -20.94 -1.43
N ALA A 612 9.28 -20.52 -2.33
CA ALA A 612 8.87 -21.27 -3.50
C ALA A 612 8.69 -20.34 -4.70
N GLY A 613 9.80 -20.00 -5.37
CA GLY A 613 9.79 -19.04 -6.50
C GLY A 613 8.96 -19.46 -7.71
N SER A 614 8.65 -20.74 -7.85
CA SER A 614 7.76 -21.28 -8.91
C SER A 614 6.28 -21.32 -8.53
N LEU A 615 5.93 -20.93 -7.29
CA LEU A 615 4.54 -20.90 -6.83
C LEU A 615 3.74 -19.86 -7.60
N SER A 616 2.66 -20.29 -8.25
CA SER A 616 1.76 -19.36 -8.93
C SER A 616 0.88 -18.61 -7.92
N LEU A 617 0.48 -17.37 -8.27
CA LEU A 617 -0.42 -16.56 -7.43
C LEU A 617 -1.75 -17.29 -7.20
N ARG A 618 -2.30 -17.96 -8.23
CA ARG A 618 -3.50 -18.79 -8.10
C ARG A 618 -3.35 -19.89 -7.06
N ARG A 619 -2.20 -20.60 -7.03
CA ARG A 619 -1.92 -21.66 -6.05
C ARG A 619 -1.79 -21.09 -4.64
N HIS A 620 -1.09 -19.96 -4.50
CA HIS A 620 -1.00 -19.24 -3.23
C HIS A 620 -2.39 -18.87 -2.72
N ASN A 621 -3.20 -18.18 -3.53
CA ASN A 621 -4.56 -17.78 -3.15
C ASN A 621 -5.40 -18.98 -2.75
N ALA A 622 -5.42 -20.05 -3.56
CA ALA A 622 -6.23 -21.23 -3.27
C ALA A 622 -5.93 -21.84 -1.88
N GLY A 623 -4.66 -21.94 -1.50
CA GLY A 623 -4.28 -22.42 -0.17
C GLY A 623 -4.58 -21.40 0.93
N THR A 624 -4.15 -20.15 0.74
CA THR A 624 -4.29 -19.12 1.76
C THR A 624 -5.75 -18.80 2.07
N THR A 625 -6.62 -18.69 1.05
CA THR A 625 -8.06 -18.44 1.25
C THR A 625 -8.74 -19.62 1.91
N TYR A 626 -8.39 -20.86 1.51
CA TYR A 626 -8.95 -22.08 2.12
C TYR A 626 -8.71 -22.11 3.64
N ARG A 627 -7.47 -21.81 4.06
CA ARG A 627 -7.08 -21.73 5.47
C ARG A 627 -7.74 -20.58 6.19
N MET A 628 -7.55 -19.35 5.69
CA MET A 628 -7.98 -18.14 6.41
C MET A 628 -9.50 -18.04 6.54
N ASN A 629 -10.26 -18.63 5.60
CA ASN A 629 -11.72 -18.55 5.59
C ASN A 629 -12.40 -19.76 6.25
N GLY A 630 -11.64 -20.71 6.82
CA GLY A 630 -12.21 -21.91 7.43
C GLY A 630 -13.02 -22.74 6.43
N THR A 631 -12.62 -22.73 5.16
CA THR A 631 -13.40 -23.33 4.06
C THR A 631 -13.49 -24.85 4.19
N ARG A 632 -12.61 -25.49 4.98
CA ARG A 632 -12.74 -26.90 5.35
C ARG A 632 -14.12 -27.22 5.94
N GLY A 633 -14.52 -26.50 6.99
CA GLY A 633 -15.81 -26.71 7.64
C GLY A 633 -16.98 -26.44 6.69
N TYR A 634 -16.88 -25.39 5.86
CA TYR A 634 -17.89 -25.11 4.84
C TYR A 634 -18.04 -26.26 3.83
N MET A 635 -16.93 -26.78 3.31
CA MET A 635 -16.98 -27.92 2.37
C MET A 635 -17.58 -29.17 3.01
N GLN A 636 -17.26 -29.44 4.27
CA GLN A 636 -17.76 -30.60 5.01
C GLN A 636 -19.26 -30.50 5.29
N ASN A 637 -19.69 -29.35 5.79
CA ASN A 637 -21.00 -29.18 6.42
C ASN A 637 -22.06 -28.55 5.50
N VAL A 638 -21.63 -27.88 4.41
CA VAL A 638 -22.54 -27.19 3.48
C VAL A 638 -22.59 -27.86 2.12
N LEU A 639 -21.44 -28.29 1.56
CA LEU A 639 -21.41 -28.84 0.20
C LEU A 639 -21.87 -30.30 0.13
N THR A 640 -22.92 -30.54 -0.67
CA THR A 640 -23.42 -31.88 -0.98
C THR A 640 -22.45 -32.66 -1.88
N HIS A 641 -22.63 -33.98 -1.97
CA HIS A 641 -21.81 -34.82 -2.85
C HIS A 641 -21.87 -34.35 -4.33
N VAL A 642 -23.05 -33.97 -4.82
CA VAL A 642 -23.24 -33.47 -6.19
C VAL A 642 -22.49 -32.16 -6.41
N GLN A 643 -22.57 -31.23 -5.46
CA GLN A 643 -21.86 -29.95 -5.53
C GLN A 643 -20.34 -30.16 -5.49
N ARG A 644 -19.84 -31.10 -4.70
CA ARG A 644 -18.40 -31.48 -4.71
C ARG A 644 -17.97 -32.07 -6.06
N ILE A 645 -18.82 -32.83 -6.74
CA ILE A 645 -18.54 -33.29 -8.11
C ILE A 645 -18.46 -32.11 -9.09
N ARG A 646 -19.44 -31.18 -9.04
CA ARG A 646 -19.44 -29.98 -9.88
C ARG A 646 -18.25 -29.08 -9.61
N LEU A 647 -17.86 -28.90 -8.34
CA LEU A 647 -16.66 -28.19 -7.92
C LEU A 647 -15.41 -28.74 -8.65
N ARG A 648 -15.22 -30.06 -8.66
CA ARG A 648 -14.08 -30.69 -9.36
C ARG A 648 -14.09 -30.37 -10.87
N SER A 649 -15.26 -30.42 -11.50
CA SER A 649 -15.40 -30.08 -12.93
C SER A 649 -15.13 -28.60 -13.19
N ALA A 650 -15.65 -27.71 -12.35
CA ALA A 650 -15.43 -26.28 -12.41
C ALA A 650 -13.95 -25.92 -12.22
N THR A 651 -13.25 -26.56 -11.29
CA THR A 651 -11.81 -26.38 -11.10
C THR A 651 -11.02 -26.76 -12.36
N ARG A 652 -11.39 -27.83 -13.07
CA ARG A 652 -10.72 -28.22 -14.32
C ARG A 652 -10.92 -27.18 -15.43
N LEU A 653 -12.12 -26.63 -15.54
CA LEU A 653 -12.42 -25.56 -16.51
C LEU A 653 -11.61 -24.29 -16.17
N TYR A 654 -11.62 -23.88 -14.91
CA TYR A 654 -10.86 -22.74 -14.42
C TYR A 654 -9.34 -22.90 -14.65
N GLN A 655 -8.81 -24.12 -14.48
CA GLN A 655 -7.42 -24.42 -14.83
C GLN A 655 -7.12 -24.22 -16.31
N LYS A 656 -8.04 -24.68 -17.18
CA LYS A 656 -7.91 -24.56 -18.64
C LYS A 656 -7.90 -23.10 -19.10
N MET A 657 -8.67 -22.23 -18.44
CA MET A 657 -8.72 -20.79 -18.75
C MET A 657 -7.43 -20.02 -18.40
N ASN A 658 -6.55 -20.61 -17.59
CA ASN A 658 -5.22 -20.10 -17.22
C ASN A 658 -5.17 -18.57 -16.96
N PRO A 659 -5.90 -18.06 -15.95
CA PRO A 659 -6.01 -16.63 -15.67
C PRO A 659 -4.64 -15.97 -15.37
N ASP A 660 -3.70 -16.67 -14.73
CA ASP A 660 -2.35 -16.18 -14.46
C ASP A 660 -1.59 -15.84 -15.76
N SER A 661 -1.80 -16.61 -16.83
CA SER A 661 -1.21 -16.31 -18.15
C SER A 661 -1.79 -15.04 -18.76
N ARG A 662 -3.12 -14.85 -18.66
CA ARG A 662 -3.80 -13.64 -19.14
C ARG A 662 -3.30 -12.39 -18.40
N ARG A 663 -3.16 -12.45 -17.07
CA ARG A 663 -2.63 -11.35 -16.26
C ARG A 663 -1.18 -10.99 -16.62
N ARG A 664 -0.30 -11.98 -16.81
CA ARG A 664 1.09 -11.73 -17.24
C ARG A 664 1.17 -11.06 -18.62
N LYS A 665 0.31 -11.47 -19.56
CA LYS A 665 0.23 -10.81 -20.88
C LYS A 665 -0.24 -9.37 -20.75
N ALA A 666 -1.30 -9.11 -19.97
CA ALA A 666 -1.80 -7.76 -19.73
C ALA A 666 -0.73 -6.83 -19.13
N GLN A 667 0.04 -7.33 -18.15
CA GLN A 667 1.17 -6.58 -17.58
C GLN A 667 2.23 -6.26 -18.63
N ALA A 668 2.67 -7.26 -19.41
CA ALA A 668 3.70 -7.06 -20.43
C ALA A 668 3.26 -6.05 -21.50
N THR A 669 2.00 -6.10 -21.94
CA THR A 669 1.43 -5.13 -22.88
C THR A 669 1.40 -3.72 -22.28
N TYR A 670 0.99 -3.58 -21.02
CA TYR A 670 0.99 -2.29 -20.34
C TYR A 670 2.39 -1.71 -20.18
N ASP A 671 3.39 -2.52 -19.78
CA ASP A 671 4.77 -2.07 -19.61
C ASP A 671 5.39 -1.63 -20.94
N ALA A 672 5.09 -2.36 -22.03
CA ALA A 672 5.51 -1.97 -23.37
C ALA A 672 4.92 -0.62 -23.80
N GLN A 673 3.63 -0.40 -23.55
CA GLN A 673 2.97 0.88 -23.84
C GLN A 673 3.58 2.01 -23.00
N LYS A 674 3.75 1.80 -21.69
CA LYS A 674 4.36 2.78 -20.79
C LYS A 674 5.77 3.16 -21.23
N ALA A 675 6.57 2.19 -21.71
CA ALA A 675 7.90 2.45 -22.24
C ALA A 675 7.85 3.27 -23.54
N GLN A 676 6.89 2.98 -24.43
CA GLN A 676 6.68 3.75 -25.65
C GLN A 676 6.29 5.19 -25.35
N ASP A 677 5.31 5.40 -24.46
CA ASP A 677 4.86 6.74 -24.06
C ASP A 677 6.01 7.55 -23.43
N LYS A 678 6.83 6.93 -22.58
CA LYS A 678 8.01 7.58 -21.99
C LYS A 678 9.05 7.96 -23.06
N ARG A 679 9.29 7.10 -24.05
CA ARG A 679 10.20 7.40 -25.17
C ARG A 679 9.66 8.55 -26.03
N GLN A 680 8.36 8.56 -26.31
CA GLN A 680 7.71 9.65 -27.04
C GLN A 680 7.83 10.97 -26.29
N LYS A 681 7.47 11.02 -25.00
CA LYS A 681 7.61 12.22 -24.17
C LYS A 681 9.07 12.70 -24.08
N ALA A 682 10.03 11.78 -24.00
CA ALA A 682 11.45 12.12 -24.00
C ALA A 682 11.94 12.66 -25.36
N SER A 683 11.34 12.20 -26.46
CA SER A 683 11.58 12.75 -27.80
C SER A 683 10.99 14.15 -27.94
N GLU A 684 9.72 14.32 -27.57
CA GLU A 684 9.03 15.62 -27.57
C GLU A 684 9.74 16.64 -26.67
N ARG A 685 10.27 16.22 -25.50
CA ARG A 685 11.07 17.07 -24.63
C ARG A 685 12.40 17.47 -25.29
N ARG A 686 13.08 16.53 -25.97
CA ARG A 686 14.32 16.81 -26.71
C ARG A 686 14.08 17.75 -27.88
N GLU A 687 13.01 17.56 -28.64
CA GLU A 687 12.61 18.43 -29.74
C GLU A 687 12.29 19.84 -29.25
N LYS A 688 11.49 19.98 -28.17
CA LYS A 688 11.22 21.28 -27.55
C LYS A 688 12.47 21.99 -27.04
N LEU A 689 13.45 21.24 -26.50
CA LEU A 689 14.73 21.79 -26.08
C LEU A 689 15.56 22.24 -27.29
N ALA A 690 15.63 21.44 -28.34
CA ALA A 690 16.33 21.77 -29.58
C ALA A 690 15.72 22.98 -30.29
N ASP A 691 14.39 23.08 -30.33
CA ASP A 691 13.68 24.24 -30.88
C ASP A 691 13.93 25.50 -30.05
N ALA A 692 13.95 25.37 -28.71
CA ALA A 692 14.31 26.48 -27.82
C ALA A 692 15.76 26.93 -28.03
N GLU A 693 16.70 25.99 -28.21
CA GLU A 693 18.10 26.30 -28.53
C GLU A 693 18.22 27.00 -29.90
N ARG A 694 17.56 26.48 -30.94
CA ARG A 694 17.53 27.12 -32.27
C ARG A 694 16.92 28.50 -32.25
N PHE A 695 15.87 28.73 -31.45
CA PHE A 695 15.29 30.04 -31.27
C PHE A 695 16.30 31.01 -30.63
N LEU A 696 17.05 30.57 -29.62
CA LEU A 696 18.09 31.39 -28.99
C LEU A 696 19.28 31.62 -29.94
N ASP A 697 19.71 30.62 -30.72
CA ASP A 697 20.79 30.78 -31.70
C ASP A 697 20.48 31.84 -32.78
N ASN A 698 19.20 31.98 -33.15
CA ASN A 698 18.75 32.96 -34.15
C ASN A 698 18.22 34.27 -33.52
N LEU A 699 18.32 34.44 -32.21
CA LEU A 699 17.83 35.63 -31.52
C LEU A 699 18.74 36.83 -31.83
N GLU A 700 18.18 37.90 -32.41
CA GLU A 700 18.88 39.16 -32.59
C GLU A 700 19.08 39.84 -31.22
N LEU A 701 20.34 40.01 -30.81
CA LEU A 701 20.67 40.48 -29.45
C LEU A 701 20.56 41.99 -29.31
N GLU A 702 19.90 42.42 -28.24
CA GLU A 702 19.84 43.84 -27.88
C GLU A 702 20.92 44.17 -26.86
N LEU A 703 21.98 44.83 -27.32
CA LEU A 703 23.17 45.15 -26.52
C LEU A 703 23.27 46.64 -26.16
N ASP A 704 22.38 47.50 -26.67
CA ASP A 704 22.42 48.93 -26.38
C ASP A 704 21.88 49.22 -24.97
N LEU A 705 22.81 49.38 -24.02
CA LEU A 705 22.50 49.74 -22.64
C LEU A 705 21.76 51.09 -22.50
N ALA A 706 22.00 52.05 -23.39
CA ALA A 706 21.33 53.34 -23.35
C ALA A 706 19.86 53.19 -23.77
N ALA A 707 19.60 52.43 -24.83
CA ALA A 707 18.24 52.11 -25.27
C ALA A 707 17.48 51.29 -24.21
N LEU A 708 18.10 50.23 -23.67
CA LEU A 708 17.48 49.35 -22.67
C LEU A 708 17.12 50.08 -21.38
N ARG A 709 17.95 51.05 -20.94
CA ARG A 709 17.65 51.92 -19.78
C ARG A 709 16.40 52.77 -19.95
N THR A 710 15.98 53.01 -21.19
CA THR A 710 14.71 53.71 -21.51
C THR A 710 13.54 52.74 -21.78
N GLY A 711 13.75 51.44 -21.59
CA GLY A 711 12.76 50.39 -21.86
C GLY A 711 12.54 50.14 -23.36
N ARG A 712 13.53 50.47 -24.21
CA ARG A 712 13.45 50.39 -25.66
C ARG A 712 14.60 49.56 -26.24
N LYS A 713 14.43 49.14 -27.49
CA LYS A 713 15.46 48.55 -28.36
C LYS A 713 16.26 49.66 -29.04
N SER A 714 17.42 49.31 -29.60
CA SER A 714 18.31 50.17 -30.40
C SER A 714 17.59 50.85 -31.58
N ASN A 715 16.57 50.20 -32.15
CA ASN A 715 15.69 50.77 -33.18
C ASN A 715 14.55 51.68 -32.65
N ASN A 716 14.63 52.09 -31.37
CA ASN A 716 13.69 52.97 -30.67
C ASN A 716 12.27 52.39 -30.45
N GLN A 717 12.05 51.08 -30.69
CA GLN A 717 10.80 50.39 -30.35
C GLN A 717 10.76 49.96 -28.88
N LYS A 718 9.57 49.85 -28.28
CA LYS A 718 9.43 49.29 -26.92
C LYS A 718 9.77 47.80 -26.93
N ILE A 719 10.54 47.35 -25.94
CA ILE A 719 10.83 45.92 -25.75
C ILE A 719 9.71 45.26 -24.93
N SER A 720 9.25 44.10 -25.37
CA SER A 720 8.22 43.31 -24.70
C SER A 720 8.82 42.41 -23.61
N VAL A 721 7.99 41.96 -22.65
CA VAL A 721 8.44 41.07 -21.57
C VAL A 721 8.92 39.72 -22.13
N SER A 722 8.28 39.20 -23.18
CA SER A 722 8.70 37.96 -23.84
C SER A 722 10.06 38.09 -24.50
N GLU A 723 10.34 39.21 -25.16
CA GLU A 723 11.65 39.51 -25.75
C GLU A 723 12.72 39.67 -24.66
N MET A 724 12.42 40.39 -23.57
CA MET A 724 13.38 40.53 -22.45
C MET A 724 13.77 39.18 -21.88
N LYS A 725 12.80 38.28 -21.67
CA LYS A 725 13.04 36.93 -21.16
C LYS A 725 13.88 36.08 -22.13
N ALA A 726 13.61 36.18 -23.43
CA ALA A 726 14.42 35.49 -24.45
C ALA A 726 15.88 35.97 -24.45
N GLN A 727 16.11 37.28 -24.36
CA GLN A 727 17.45 37.87 -24.27
C GLN A 727 18.19 37.42 -23.00
N ILE A 728 17.50 37.40 -21.85
CA ILE A 728 18.07 36.88 -20.59
C ILE A 728 18.41 35.40 -20.71
N ASP A 729 17.52 34.59 -21.32
CA ASP A 729 17.75 33.16 -21.54
C ASP A 729 18.98 32.92 -22.43
N TRP A 730 19.21 33.77 -23.44
CA TRP A 730 20.43 33.74 -24.25
C TRP A 730 21.68 34.05 -23.42
N HIS A 731 21.70 35.17 -22.68
CA HIS A 731 22.85 35.55 -21.85
C HIS A 731 23.16 34.50 -20.77
N ARG A 732 22.15 33.77 -20.27
CA ARG A 732 22.34 32.68 -19.30
C ARG A 732 23.18 31.53 -19.88
N ARG A 733 23.22 31.32 -21.20
CA ARG A 733 24.08 30.30 -21.83
C ARG A 733 25.58 30.57 -21.61
N LEU A 734 25.95 31.84 -21.48
CA LEU A 734 27.33 32.27 -21.30
C LEU A 734 27.70 32.48 -19.82
N ASP A 735 26.70 32.52 -18.93
CA ASP A 735 26.90 32.79 -17.51
C ASP A 735 27.30 31.54 -16.71
N LEU A 736 28.56 31.12 -16.91
CA LEU A 736 29.15 29.97 -16.22
C LEU A 736 29.15 30.10 -14.69
N GLU A 737 29.14 31.35 -14.18
CA GLU A 737 29.08 31.66 -12.74
C GLU A 737 27.65 31.62 -12.18
N ARG A 738 26.62 31.42 -13.02
CA ARG A 738 25.19 31.38 -12.67
C ARG A 738 24.69 32.58 -11.83
N LYS A 739 25.23 33.77 -12.10
CA LYS A 739 24.84 35.03 -11.45
C LYS A 739 23.58 35.67 -12.05
N ILE A 740 23.16 35.24 -13.25
CA ILE A 740 21.88 35.59 -13.86
C ILE A 740 20.80 34.67 -13.29
N PRO A 741 19.71 35.21 -12.71
CA PRO A 741 18.67 34.40 -12.09
C PRO A 741 18.07 33.33 -13.00
N ILE A 742 17.70 32.20 -12.40
CA ILE A 742 17.07 31.07 -13.10
C ILE A 742 15.72 31.46 -13.69
N LYS A 743 15.34 30.78 -14.78
CA LYS A 743 14.10 31.05 -15.54
C LYS A 743 12.84 31.08 -14.67
N ALA A 744 12.76 30.20 -13.67
CA ALA A 744 11.62 30.15 -12.75
C ALA A 744 11.47 31.43 -11.92
N LEU A 745 12.59 32.05 -11.49
CA LEU A 745 12.57 33.30 -10.74
C LEU A 745 12.21 34.48 -11.65
N ILE A 746 12.83 34.56 -12.83
CA ILE A 746 12.52 35.58 -13.86
C ILE A 746 11.04 35.53 -14.26
N ASN A 747 10.42 34.36 -14.28
CA ASN A 747 9.00 34.22 -14.60
C ASN A 747 8.04 34.79 -13.56
N LYS A 748 8.47 34.91 -12.30
CA LYS A 748 7.69 35.48 -11.19
C LYS A 748 7.91 36.99 -11.01
N MET A 749 8.90 37.57 -11.71
CA MET A 749 9.24 38.98 -11.64
C MET A 749 8.28 39.86 -12.43
N LYS A 750 8.09 41.09 -11.94
CA LYS A 750 7.37 42.14 -12.67
C LYS A 750 8.20 42.64 -13.85
N LYS A 751 7.55 43.27 -14.83
CA LYS A 751 8.20 43.76 -16.05
C LYS A 751 9.47 44.59 -15.78
N ASP A 752 9.41 45.51 -14.81
CA ASP A 752 10.52 46.41 -14.51
C ASP A 752 11.72 45.66 -13.88
N GLU A 753 11.44 44.63 -13.07
CA GLU A 753 12.47 43.76 -12.48
C GLU A 753 13.14 42.89 -13.55
N VAL A 754 12.36 42.36 -14.50
CA VAL A 754 12.89 41.61 -15.65
C VAL A 754 13.80 42.50 -16.51
N LEU A 755 13.41 43.76 -16.75
CA LEU A 755 14.23 44.71 -17.49
C LEU A 755 15.55 45.02 -16.77
N VAL A 756 15.52 45.19 -15.44
CA VAL A 756 16.74 45.35 -14.63
C VAL A 756 17.66 44.14 -14.77
N GLN A 757 17.13 42.93 -14.72
CA GLN A 757 17.93 41.71 -14.90
C GLN A 757 18.54 41.60 -16.31
N LEU A 758 17.82 42.02 -17.35
CA LEU A 758 18.37 42.11 -18.69
C LEU A 758 19.52 43.13 -18.78
N ILE A 759 19.34 44.33 -18.20
CA ILE A 759 20.41 45.36 -18.16
C ILE A 759 21.65 44.84 -17.43
N ILE A 760 21.48 44.11 -16.32
CA ILE A 760 22.57 43.47 -15.60
C ILE A 760 23.27 42.42 -16.48
N ALA A 761 22.51 41.58 -17.17
CA ALA A 761 23.06 40.55 -18.06
C ALA A 761 23.88 41.16 -19.21
N VAL A 762 23.36 42.20 -19.88
CA VAL A 762 24.07 42.91 -20.97
C VAL A 762 25.29 43.67 -20.44
N THR A 763 25.20 44.29 -19.27
CA THR A 763 26.34 44.98 -18.64
C THR A 763 27.48 44.00 -18.36
N ARG A 764 27.18 42.80 -17.84
CA ARG A 764 28.16 41.73 -17.63
C ARG A 764 28.73 41.23 -18.95
N TYR A 765 27.88 41.11 -19.97
CA TYR A 765 28.30 40.71 -21.30
C TYR A 765 29.36 41.68 -21.87
N HIS A 766 29.23 42.99 -21.65
CA HIS A 766 30.23 43.98 -22.07
C HIS A 766 31.50 44.02 -21.22
N GLN A 767 31.44 43.59 -19.96
CA GLN A 767 32.55 43.67 -19.01
C GLN A 767 33.49 42.47 -19.04
N THR A 768 33.09 41.37 -19.69
CA THR A 768 33.82 40.09 -19.67
C THR A 768 34.28 39.73 -21.09
N PRO A 769 35.57 39.41 -21.34
CA PRO A 769 35.99 38.88 -22.63
C PRO A 769 35.50 37.43 -22.77
N TRP A 770 34.43 37.22 -23.52
CA TRP A 770 33.89 35.89 -23.79
C TRP A 770 34.71 35.16 -24.87
N PRO A 771 34.98 33.86 -24.73
CA PRO A 771 35.58 33.08 -25.81
C PRO A 771 34.66 33.13 -27.03
N LEU A 772 35.19 33.59 -28.17
CA LEU A 772 34.50 33.62 -29.45
C LEU A 772 34.00 32.20 -29.79
N TYR A 773 32.68 32.03 -29.82
CA TYR A 773 32.06 30.82 -30.34
C TYR A 773 32.32 30.79 -31.86
N VAL A 774 33.30 30.00 -32.30
CA VAL A 774 33.59 29.81 -33.72
C VAL A 774 32.43 29.00 -34.32
N HIS A 775 31.67 29.62 -35.23
CA HIS A 775 30.77 28.89 -36.12
C HIS A 775 31.58 27.92 -36.97
N GLY A 776 31.55 26.64 -36.63
CA GLY A 776 32.23 25.59 -37.38
C GLY A 776 31.60 24.23 -37.09
N THR A 777 31.13 23.58 -38.14
CA THR A 777 30.62 22.21 -38.18
C THR A 777 31.64 21.23 -37.59
N GLY A 778 31.53 20.96 -36.29
CA GLY A 778 32.31 19.94 -35.60
C GLY A 778 31.49 19.38 -34.46
N GLN A 779 31.06 18.12 -34.58
CA GLN A 779 30.45 17.36 -33.51
C GLN A 779 31.38 17.35 -32.29
N VAL A 780 31.04 18.13 -31.26
CA VAL A 780 31.53 17.90 -29.90
C VAL A 780 30.36 17.33 -29.12
N SER A 781 30.44 16.03 -28.87
CA SER A 781 29.56 15.29 -27.96
C SER A 781 29.75 15.83 -26.53
N ILE A 782 28.97 16.85 -26.16
CA ILE A 782 28.75 17.20 -24.76
C ILE A 782 27.55 16.36 -24.30
N ASP A 783 27.87 15.30 -23.56
CA ASP A 783 26.91 14.40 -22.95
C ASP A 783 26.14 15.17 -21.86
N THR A 784 25.08 15.87 -22.25
CA THR A 784 24.21 16.67 -21.39
C THR A 784 23.18 15.78 -20.69
N HIS A 785 23.66 14.80 -19.92
CA HIS A 785 22.85 14.08 -18.95
C HIS A 785 22.66 14.91 -17.68
N GLN A 786 21.95 16.03 -17.75
CA GLN A 786 21.36 16.67 -16.56
C GLN A 786 20.31 17.73 -16.95
N ALA A 787 19.22 17.26 -17.56
CA ALA A 787 18.00 18.04 -17.66
C ALA A 787 17.18 17.85 -16.37
N SER A 788 16.97 18.96 -15.66
CA SER A 788 15.99 19.18 -14.60
C SER A 788 14.85 18.15 -14.55
N ALA A 789 14.94 17.20 -13.63
CA ALA A 789 13.78 16.46 -13.16
C ALA A 789 13.31 17.16 -11.88
N GLU A 790 12.18 17.86 -11.96
CA GLU A 790 11.31 17.95 -10.79
C GLU A 790 10.81 16.52 -10.57
N MET A 791 11.48 15.85 -9.65
CA MET A 791 11.31 14.45 -9.32
C MET A 791 10.31 14.40 -8.17
N GLU A 792 9.21 13.66 -8.35
CA GLU A 792 8.26 13.42 -7.25
C GLU A 792 9.00 12.73 -6.09
N TRP A 793 8.58 13.01 -4.85
CA TRP A 793 9.26 12.60 -3.61
C TRP A 793 9.63 11.10 -3.58
N ASP A 794 8.77 10.24 -4.13
CA ASP A 794 9.00 8.79 -4.17
C ASP A 794 10.11 8.39 -5.16
N GLU A 795 10.25 9.11 -6.28
CA GLU A 795 11.33 8.90 -7.24
C GLU A 795 12.69 9.40 -6.70
N ALA A 796 12.66 10.34 -5.75
CA ALA A 796 13.86 10.82 -5.06
C ALA A 796 14.39 9.82 -4.03
N GLU A 797 13.52 9.15 -3.27
CA GLU A 797 13.92 8.06 -2.37
C GLU A 797 14.43 6.85 -3.15
N ASP A 798 13.77 6.45 -4.25
CA ASP A 798 14.22 5.34 -5.08
C ASP A 798 15.58 5.62 -5.75
N ALA A 799 15.84 6.86 -6.16
CA ALA A 799 17.12 7.27 -6.72
C ALA A 799 18.22 7.38 -5.65
N GLU A 800 17.89 7.84 -4.44
CA GLU A 800 18.80 7.90 -3.29
C GLU A 800 19.16 6.48 -2.80
N ASP A 801 18.19 5.56 -2.74
CA ASP A 801 18.42 4.14 -2.44
C ASP A 801 19.27 3.44 -3.51
N ALA A 802 19.01 3.73 -4.79
CA ALA A 802 19.82 3.20 -5.89
C ALA A 802 21.26 3.75 -5.87
N TYR A 803 21.46 5.00 -5.46
CA TYR A 803 22.77 5.62 -5.31
C TYR A 803 23.54 5.04 -4.10
N LEU A 804 22.90 4.97 -2.94
CA LEU A 804 23.47 4.41 -1.70
C LEU A 804 23.80 2.92 -1.86
N SER A 805 23.06 2.19 -2.70
CA SER A 805 23.34 0.78 -2.98
C SER A 805 24.67 0.53 -3.71
N ARG A 806 25.23 1.55 -4.39
CA ARG A 806 26.53 1.47 -5.09
C ARG A 806 27.74 1.76 -4.19
N GLU A 807 27.55 2.33 -3.01
CA GLU A 807 28.64 2.60 -2.05
C GLU A 807 28.95 1.42 -1.11
N ILE A 808 28.12 0.38 -1.12
CA ILE A 808 28.26 -0.80 -0.23
C ILE A 808 29.00 -1.97 -0.92
N THR A 809 29.40 -1.79 -2.17
CA THR A 809 30.45 -2.58 -2.85
C THR A 809 31.72 -1.76 -2.92
#